data_AF-A0A2S8S1S4-F1
#
_entry.id   AF-A0A2S8S1S4-F1
#
_cell.length_a   1.000
_cell.length_b   1.000
_cell.length_c   1.000
_cell.angle_alpha   90.00
_cell.angle_beta   90.00
_cell.angle_gamma   90.00
#
_symmetry.space_group_name_H-M   'P 1'
#
loop_
_entity.id
_entity.type
_entity.pdbx_description
1 polymer ?
#
loop_
_entity_poly.entity_id
_entity_poly.type
_entity_poly.pdbx_seq_one_letter_code
_entity_poly.pdbx_strand_id
1 'polypeptide(L)'
;MLSGVFGVVGLWAAQSAHAADNTSPQNATAQQVAQASQAASAAQLASNRLLDPVTVTATRTASAQSRTAASVSVITDQDLEEQQAENIKDALRYEPGVTVRRAPYRPGSAALGGGRDNDSSINIRGLEGNRILMMEDGIRLPYSFTFGPLESGRGDYADLGTLKRIEILRGPASALYGSDGLTGAVNFLTKDPQDLLDIYNKPTYFSVRPSYESADRSFGATVQAAGGNDMIQGMLIADGRRGHEVDNKGSNNSATTLRTTANPQDTYSETLLGKLVVKPTAHDTFKFTAETVRERIDTNVLSAINPPTTLALTGNDKLERNRYSLDYDFNNEAAPFFQTAHVQVYYQDAWQDQNSYEKRGSSASRTRLSHYGERVFGGSAFAESNFRTGILSHKLLYGGDGSLDRVTALRDGTVPGVGEAAFPNKPFPDTDYRLLGAFIQDQISYGGLTVTPGLRFDTYALNAKTGDPQYLGKPVSSSDNALSPRLAVLYEVSPALIPYAQYAHGFRAPSPDQVNNSFANPLYGYTSIGNPNLKPETSDTIEAGLRGKLGTGLGPLRYSAAIFAGRYRDFIAQQTVSGSGRPNDPLVFQYVNYSRASIHGLEGRAEWALPYGFTVKTAMAFTKGSVEGGNNANQPLDTINPFSAVFGLRYEPSERWFVQSDLLFQAAKKSSDITPKSCAAQTCFAPGSSFVVDLRGGYRFNKHVIAYLGVYNLFDRKYWNWSDVRGIAETSPVKDAYTAPGRNVSVSMKVDF
;
A
#
# COMPACT_ATOMS: atom_id res chain seq x y z
N MET A 1 -21.04 -8.19 -60.38
CA MET A 1 -19.98 -9.16 -60.76
C MET A 1 -19.15 -9.39 -59.50
N LEU A 2 -19.38 -10.52 -58.81
CA LEU A 2 -18.42 -11.67 -58.69
C LEU A 2 -17.13 -11.24 -57.94
N SER A 3 -16.64 -11.80 -56.82
CA SER A 3 -16.82 -13.07 -56.06
C SER A 3 -16.05 -12.92 -54.73
N GLY A 4 -16.47 -13.47 -53.57
CA GLY A 4 -16.10 -14.81 -53.02
C GLY A 4 -14.76 -14.76 -52.23
N VAL A 5 -14.61 -15.20 -50.96
CA VAL A 5 -15.01 -16.50 -50.37
C VAL A 5 -15.11 -16.42 -48.83
N PHE A 6 -16.24 -16.87 -48.29
CA PHE A 6 -16.42 -17.46 -46.94
C PHE A 6 -16.87 -18.91 -47.18
N GLY A 7 -16.31 -19.91 -46.48
CA GLY A 7 -16.73 -21.32 -46.50
C GLY A 7 -17.00 -21.79 -45.06
N VAL A 8 -18.25 -21.92 -44.62
CA VAL A 8 -19.22 -23.04 -44.72
C VAL A 8 -18.96 -24.17 -43.70
N VAL A 9 -19.92 -24.24 -42.78
CA VAL A 9 -20.21 -25.29 -41.80
C VAL A 9 -20.81 -26.50 -42.53
N GLY A 10 -20.22 -27.68 -42.35
CA GLY A 10 -20.75 -28.95 -42.84
C GLY A 10 -21.60 -29.65 -41.78
N LEU A 11 -22.90 -29.74 -42.04
CA LEU A 11 -23.82 -30.70 -41.41
C LEU A 11 -23.64 -32.07 -42.06
N TRP A 12 -23.33 -33.09 -41.25
CA TRP A 12 -23.50 -34.49 -41.65
C TRP A 12 -24.72 -35.07 -40.93
N ALA A 13 -25.68 -35.54 -41.73
CA ALA A 13 -26.80 -36.33 -41.30
C ALA A 13 -26.32 -37.75 -40.94
N ALA A 14 -26.61 -38.20 -39.72
CA ALA A 14 -26.51 -39.60 -39.33
C ALA A 14 -27.92 -40.18 -39.14
N GLN A 15 -28.17 -41.26 -39.88
CA GLN A 15 -29.38 -42.06 -39.89
C GLN A 15 -29.76 -42.55 -38.49
N SER A 16 -31.06 -42.51 -38.22
CA SER A 16 -31.71 -43.10 -37.05
C SER A 16 -31.68 -44.62 -37.18
N ALA A 17 -30.74 -45.27 -36.51
CA ALA A 17 -30.87 -46.68 -36.14
C ALA A 17 -31.28 -46.73 -34.67
N HIS A 18 -32.49 -47.21 -34.40
CA HIS A 18 -32.92 -47.61 -33.07
C HIS A 18 -32.01 -48.75 -32.58
N ALA A 19 -30.99 -48.41 -31.79
CA ALA A 19 -30.34 -49.35 -30.89
C ALA A 19 -30.83 -49.00 -29.47
N ALA A 20 -31.44 -49.98 -28.81
CA ALA A 20 -31.89 -49.87 -27.44
C ALA A 20 -30.73 -49.41 -26.54
N ASP A 21 -30.89 -48.27 -25.90
CA ASP A 21 -29.96 -47.74 -24.90
C ASP A 21 -30.01 -48.63 -23.67
N ASN A 22 -29.16 -49.66 -23.65
CA ASN A 22 -28.71 -50.29 -22.42
C ASN A 22 -27.74 -49.34 -21.74
N THR A 23 -28.24 -48.24 -21.14
CA THR A 23 -27.49 -47.55 -20.10
C THR A 23 -27.41 -48.49 -18.91
N SER A 24 -26.33 -49.24 -18.82
CA SER A 24 -26.06 -50.09 -17.67
C SER A 24 -26.09 -49.22 -16.39
N PRO A 25 -26.78 -49.65 -15.32
CA PRO A 25 -26.83 -48.90 -14.07
C PRO A 25 -25.45 -48.59 -13.47
N GLN A 26 -24.40 -49.29 -13.93
CA GLN A 26 -22.99 -49.07 -13.58
C GLN A 26 -22.39 -47.76 -14.14
N ASN A 27 -22.79 -47.31 -15.34
CA ASN A 27 -22.27 -46.05 -15.90
C ASN A 27 -22.87 -44.82 -15.22
N ALA A 28 -24.15 -44.89 -14.85
CA ALA A 28 -24.82 -43.83 -14.08
C ALA A 28 -24.25 -43.72 -12.66
N THR A 29 -23.96 -44.85 -12.00
CA THR A 29 -23.30 -44.84 -10.68
C THR A 29 -21.85 -44.36 -10.77
N ALA A 30 -21.09 -44.73 -11.80
CA ALA A 30 -19.71 -44.24 -11.98
C ALA A 30 -19.65 -42.71 -12.20
N GLN A 31 -20.58 -42.15 -12.98
CA GLN A 31 -20.69 -40.69 -13.17
C GLN A 31 -21.14 -39.98 -11.90
N GLN A 32 -22.09 -40.53 -11.15
CA GLN A 32 -22.50 -39.98 -9.85
C GLN A 32 -21.38 -40.03 -8.81
N VAL A 33 -20.61 -41.10 -8.75
CA VAL A 33 -19.45 -41.24 -7.84
C VAL A 33 -18.33 -40.25 -8.22
N ALA A 34 -18.07 -40.04 -9.52
CA ALA A 34 -17.10 -39.07 -9.99
C ALA A 34 -17.53 -37.61 -9.72
N GLN A 35 -18.82 -37.30 -9.87
CA GLN A 35 -19.36 -35.98 -9.52
C GLN A 35 -19.33 -35.73 -8.01
N ALA A 36 -19.65 -36.75 -7.20
CA ALA A 36 -19.59 -36.67 -5.75
C ALA A 36 -18.15 -36.49 -5.23
N SER A 37 -17.17 -37.18 -5.81
CA SER A 37 -15.76 -37.03 -5.43
C SER A 37 -15.19 -35.66 -5.83
N GLN A 38 -15.56 -35.14 -7.00
CA GLN A 38 -15.19 -33.80 -7.43
C GLN A 38 -15.82 -32.72 -6.54
N ALA A 39 -17.10 -32.86 -6.20
CA ALA A 39 -17.78 -31.93 -5.29
C ALA A 39 -17.15 -31.94 -3.89
N ALA A 40 -16.73 -33.10 -3.38
CA ALA A 40 -16.04 -33.21 -2.09
C ALA A 40 -14.66 -32.54 -2.11
N SER A 41 -13.86 -32.77 -3.15
CA SER A 41 -12.55 -32.12 -3.32
C SER A 41 -12.68 -30.59 -3.41
N ALA A 42 -13.63 -30.11 -4.22
CA ALA A 42 -13.89 -28.68 -4.37
C ALA A 42 -14.36 -28.03 -3.06
N ALA A 43 -15.23 -28.71 -2.31
CA ALA A 43 -15.70 -28.22 -1.00
C ALA A 43 -14.56 -28.10 0.02
N GLN A 44 -13.61 -29.05 0.03
CA GLN A 44 -12.46 -29.02 0.92
C GLN A 44 -11.48 -27.89 0.58
N LEU A 45 -11.19 -27.69 -0.72
CA LEU A 45 -10.43 -26.55 -1.24
C LEU A 45 -11.04 -25.21 -0.83
N ALA A 46 -12.34 -25.05 -1.06
CA ALA A 46 -13.04 -23.82 -0.71
C ALA A 46 -13.07 -23.58 0.81
N SER A 47 -13.19 -24.64 1.61
CA SER A 47 -13.09 -24.56 3.07
C SER A 47 -11.70 -24.10 3.53
N ASN A 48 -10.62 -24.59 2.91
CA ASN A 48 -9.25 -24.19 3.23
C ASN A 48 -9.00 -22.70 2.89
N ARG A 49 -9.56 -22.18 1.79
CA ARG A 49 -9.49 -20.74 1.48
C ARG A 49 -10.30 -19.86 2.45
N LEU A 50 -11.34 -20.43 3.06
CA LEU A 50 -12.19 -19.79 4.07
C LEU A 50 -11.71 -20.01 5.51
N LEU A 51 -10.44 -20.40 5.69
CA LEU A 51 -9.79 -20.35 6.99
C LEU A 51 -9.72 -18.90 7.49
N ASP A 52 -9.80 -18.75 8.80
CA ASP A 52 -9.68 -17.44 9.43
C ASP A 52 -8.21 -16.99 9.38
N PRO A 53 -7.87 -15.90 8.65
CA PRO A 53 -6.49 -15.47 8.50
C PRO A 53 -5.91 -15.08 9.85
N VAL A 54 -4.64 -15.39 10.04
CA VAL A 54 -3.88 -14.91 11.19
C VAL A 54 -3.35 -13.51 10.87
N THR A 55 -3.56 -12.59 11.81
CA THR A 55 -3.10 -11.21 11.75
C THR A 55 -2.16 -10.93 12.92
N VAL A 56 -1.13 -10.14 12.69
CA VAL A 56 -0.18 -9.69 13.72
C VAL A 56 -0.32 -8.19 13.93
N THR A 57 -0.57 -7.42 12.88
CA THR A 57 -0.60 -5.95 12.92
C THR A 57 -1.69 -5.39 13.83
N ALA A 58 -2.77 -6.11 14.09
CA ALA A 58 -3.83 -5.58 14.94
C ALA A 58 -3.57 -5.73 16.45
N THR A 59 -2.70 -6.67 16.84
CA THR A 59 -2.49 -7.07 18.25
C THR A 59 -1.02 -7.19 18.64
N ARG A 60 -0.06 -6.97 17.72
CA ARG A 60 1.38 -7.30 17.81
C ARG A 60 1.73 -8.78 18.02
N THR A 61 0.81 -9.60 18.51
CA THR A 61 0.92 -11.06 18.52
C THR A 61 -0.05 -11.69 17.53
N ALA A 62 0.26 -12.90 17.07
CA ALA A 62 -0.58 -13.64 16.14
C ALA A 62 -1.98 -13.87 16.73
N SER A 63 -3.00 -13.33 16.05
CA SER A 63 -4.40 -13.47 16.43
C SER A 63 -5.25 -13.72 15.20
N ALA A 64 -6.25 -14.58 15.34
CA ALA A 64 -7.22 -14.83 14.28
C ALA A 64 -7.99 -13.55 13.95
N GLN A 65 -8.22 -13.26 12.67
CA GLN A 65 -8.90 -12.05 12.23
C GLN A 65 -10.30 -11.93 12.87
N SER A 66 -11.03 -13.04 13.04
CA SER A 66 -12.34 -13.03 13.70
C SER A 66 -12.31 -12.58 15.17
N ARG A 67 -11.17 -12.76 15.86
CA ARG A 67 -10.99 -12.40 17.28
C ARG A 67 -10.44 -10.99 17.49
N THR A 68 -10.26 -10.24 16.41
CA THR A 68 -9.73 -8.89 16.46
C THR A 68 -10.87 -7.87 16.33
N ALA A 69 -11.00 -7.00 17.34
CA ALA A 69 -12.00 -5.92 17.37
C ALA A 69 -11.62 -4.71 16.48
N ALA A 70 -11.23 -4.95 15.23
CA ALA A 70 -10.92 -3.93 14.23
C ALA A 70 -11.11 -4.47 12.80
N SER A 71 -11.33 -3.57 11.85
CA SER A 71 -11.39 -3.88 10.42
C SER A 71 -10.00 -4.14 9.85
N VAL A 72 -9.69 -5.41 9.57
CA VAL A 72 -8.41 -5.86 9.01
C VAL A 72 -8.62 -6.49 7.64
N SER A 73 -7.69 -6.31 6.72
CA SER A 73 -7.60 -7.11 5.49
C SER A 73 -6.24 -7.75 5.37
N VAL A 74 -6.23 -8.97 4.83
CA VAL A 74 -5.01 -9.76 4.65
C VAL A 74 -4.97 -10.17 3.19
N ILE A 75 -3.87 -9.85 2.51
CA ILE A 75 -3.60 -10.24 1.14
C ILE A 75 -2.42 -11.20 1.19
N THR A 76 -2.65 -12.46 0.85
CA THR A 76 -1.64 -13.53 0.98
C THR A 76 -0.66 -13.54 -0.19
N ASP A 77 0.49 -14.18 -0.06
CA ASP A 77 1.42 -14.43 -1.16
C ASP A 77 0.76 -15.19 -2.33
N GLN A 78 -0.13 -16.13 -2.02
CA GLN A 78 -0.96 -16.77 -3.03
C GLN A 78 -1.86 -15.76 -3.75
N ASP A 79 -2.49 -14.82 -3.02
CA ASP A 79 -3.27 -13.76 -3.65
C ASP A 79 -2.38 -12.87 -4.54
N LEU A 80 -1.18 -12.49 -4.09
CA LEU A 80 -0.22 -11.69 -4.86
C LEU A 80 0.24 -12.42 -6.12
N GLU A 81 0.56 -13.72 -6.03
CA GLU A 81 0.91 -14.55 -7.17
C GLU A 81 -0.28 -14.69 -8.13
N GLU A 82 -1.47 -15.05 -7.66
CA GLU A 82 -2.65 -15.22 -8.53
C GLU A 82 -3.09 -13.90 -9.18
N GLN A 83 -2.87 -12.76 -8.52
CA GLN A 83 -3.14 -11.43 -9.05
C GLN A 83 -2.07 -10.92 -10.01
N GLN A 84 -0.92 -11.61 -10.09
CA GLN A 84 0.28 -11.12 -10.81
C GLN A 84 0.67 -9.71 -10.36
N ALA A 85 0.52 -9.41 -9.06
CA ALA A 85 0.79 -8.08 -8.56
C ALA A 85 2.29 -7.77 -8.59
N GLU A 86 2.67 -6.63 -9.19
CA GLU A 86 4.08 -6.21 -9.32
C GLU A 86 4.45 -5.07 -8.37
N ASN A 87 3.47 -4.24 -8.02
CA ASN A 87 3.64 -3.10 -7.12
C ASN A 87 2.44 -2.99 -6.15
N ILE A 88 2.55 -2.09 -5.16
CA ILE A 88 1.53 -1.99 -4.12
C ILE A 88 0.16 -1.53 -4.66
N LYS A 89 0.12 -0.81 -5.79
CA LYS A 89 -1.14 -0.43 -6.44
C LYS A 89 -1.89 -1.66 -6.98
N ASP A 90 -1.17 -2.60 -7.58
CA ASP A 90 -1.75 -3.84 -8.10
C ASP A 90 -2.20 -4.78 -6.97
N ALA A 91 -1.38 -4.92 -5.92
CA ALA A 91 -1.73 -5.74 -4.76
C ALA A 91 -3.00 -5.27 -4.03
N LEU A 92 -3.26 -3.96 -4.05
CA LEU A 92 -4.40 -3.33 -3.36
C LEU A 92 -5.60 -3.08 -4.29
N ARG A 93 -5.51 -3.47 -5.56
CA ARG A 93 -6.52 -3.20 -6.59
C ARG A 93 -7.92 -3.70 -6.24
N TYR A 94 -8.01 -4.86 -5.57
CA TYR A 94 -9.27 -5.52 -5.20
C TYR A 94 -9.75 -5.19 -3.78
N GLU A 95 -9.16 -4.18 -3.13
CA GLU A 95 -9.49 -3.74 -1.77
C GLU A 95 -10.24 -2.40 -1.78
N PRO A 96 -11.60 -2.39 -1.85
CA PRO A 96 -12.38 -1.17 -1.70
C PRO A 96 -12.00 -0.34 -0.46
N GLY A 97 -11.98 0.99 -0.63
CA GLY A 97 -11.63 1.93 0.43
C GLY A 97 -10.13 2.11 0.66
N VAL A 98 -9.30 1.38 -0.08
CA VAL A 98 -7.84 1.52 -0.12
C VAL A 98 -7.42 1.86 -1.55
N THR A 99 -6.58 2.86 -1.73
CA THR A 99 -6.05 3.21 -3.07
C THR A 99 -4.61 3.67 -2.98
N VAL A 100 -3.84 3.42 -4.04
CA VAL A 100 -2.49 3.98 -4.19
C VAL A 100 -2.53 5.01 -5.32
N ARG A 101 -2.12 6.24 -5.01
CA ARG A 101 -1.98 7.27 -6.04
C ARG A 101 -0.70 7.02 -6.82
N ARG A 102 -0.80 7.00 -8.15
CA ARG A 102 0.34 6.92 -9.06
C ARG A 102 0.02 7.79 -10.28
N ALA A 103 0.37 9.07 -10.20
CA ALA A 103 0.16 10.01 -11.28
C ALA A 103 1.32 9.92 -12.30
N PRO A 104 1.08 10.12 -13.60
CA PRO A 104 2.14 10.10 -14.60
C PRO A 104 3.10 11.30 -14.42
N TYR A 105 4.41 11.06 -14.49
CA TYR A 105 5.44 12.10 -14.40
C TYR A 105 5.37 13.06 -15.59
N ARG A 106 4.81 14.25 -15.38
CA ARG A 106 4.53 15.25 -16.43
C ARG A 106 4.78 16.70 -15.97
N PRO A 107 5.99 17.04 -15.49
CA PRO A 107 6.31 18.40 -15.10
C PRO A 107 6.36 19.33 -16.32
N GLY A 108 6.09 20.61 -16.11
CA GLY A 108 6.24 21.62 -17.17
C GLY A 108 7.69 22.03 -17.44
N SER A 109 8.62 21.75 -16.52
CA SER A 109 10.05 22.08 -16.62
C SER A 109 10.84 21.33 -15.54
N ALA A 110 12.18 21.30 -15.59
CA ALA A 110 13.00 20.60 -14.58
C ALA A 110 12.86 21.15 -13.16
N ALA A 111 12.33 22.37 -12.97
CA ALA A 111 12.20 23.01 -11.66
C ALA A 111 10.84 22.81 -10.99
N LEU A 112 9.93 22.06 -11.60
CA LEU A 112 8.58 21.80 -11.08
C LEU A 112 8.38 20.30 -10.82
N GLY A 113 7.61 19.97 -9.79
CA GLY A 113 7.06 18.63 -9.57
C GLY A 113 5.92 18.32 -10.55
N GLY A 114 5.43 17.08 -10.53
CA GLY A 114 4.35 16.67 -11.44
C GLY A 114 4.12 15.17 -11.56
N GLY A 115 4.21 14.42 -10.46
CA GLY A 115 3.94 12.97 -10.42
C GLY A 115 5.21 12.12 -10.53
N ARG A 116 6.27 12.51 -9.82
CA ARG A 116 7.57 11.81 -9.77
C ARG A 116 7.70 10.86 -8.56
N ASP A 117 6.68 10.82 -7.72
CA ASP A 117 6.56 10.03 -6.50
C ASP A 117 6.14 8.57 -6.72
N ASN A 118 5.95 8.15 -7.99
CA ASN A 118 5.53 6.82 -8.42
C ASN A 118 4.39 6.24 -7.54
N ASP A 119 4.58 5.12 -6.84
CA ASP A 119 3.60 4.64 -5.86
C ASP A 119 3.70 5.48 -4.58
N SER A 120 3.05 6.65 -4.62
CA SER A 120 3.36 7.73 -3.68
C SER A 120 3.07 7.38 -2.23
N SER A 121 1.87 6.89 -1.96
CA SER A 121 1.46 6.39 -0.66
C SER A 121 0.12 5.67 -0.76
N ILE A 122 -0.19 4.89 0.27
CA ILE A 122 -1.49 4.24 0.45
C ILE A 122 -2.47 5.27 1.05
N ASN A 123 -3.68 5.31 0.52
CA ASN A 123 -4.81 6.03 1.07
C ASN A 123 -5.75 5.05 1.77
N ILE A 124 -6.07 5.30 3.04
CA ILE A 124 -7.05 4.52 3.81
C ILE A 124 -8.09 5.48 4.35
N ARG A 125 -9.38 5.23 4.04
CA ARG A 125 -10.50 6.04 4.51
C ARG A 125 -10.33 7.54 4.23
N GLY A 126 -9.62 7.92 3.17
CA GLY A 126 -9.47 9.32 2.74
C GLY A 126 -8.26 10.06 3.30
N LEU A 127 -7.38 9.45 4.10
CA LEU A 127 -6.08 10.03 4.44
C LEU A 127 -4.96 9.20 3.80
N GLU A 128 -3.84 9.85 3.52
CA GLU A 128 -2.70 9.31 2.77
C GLU A 128 -1.38 9.97 3.21
N GLY A 129 -0.25 9.54 2.64
CA GLY A 129 1.09 10.07 2.92
C GLY A 129 1.63 9.57 4.25
N ASN A 130 2.33 10.44 4.98
CA ASN A 130 2.86 10.12 6.31
C ASN A 130 1.77 9.90 7.39
N ARG A 131 0.48 10.01 7.05
CA ARG A 131 -0.65 9.76 7.98
C ARG A 131 -1.08 8.28 8.03
N ILE A 132 -0.51 7.45 7.16
CA ILE A 132 -0.63 5.99 7.20
C ILE A 132 0.70 5.42 7.67
N LEU A 133 0.68 4.61 8.72
CA LEU A 133 1.86 3.88 9.13
C LEU A 133 2.13 2.77 8.12
N MET A 134 3.27 2.79 7.45
CA MET A 134 3.72 1.71 6.57
C MET A 134 4.96 1.08 7.17
N MET A 135 4.95 -0.24 7.28
CA MET A 135 6.02 -1.02 7.91
C MET A 135 6.32 -2.27 7.09
N GLU A 136 7.54 -2.76 7.19
CA GLU A 136 7.94 -4.07 6.70
C GLU A 136 8.58 -4.87 7.84
N ASP A 137 8.00 -6.01 8.17
CA ASP A 137 8.33 -6.81 9.35
C ASP A 137 8.36 -5.99 10.66
N GLY A 138 7.45 -5.02 10.78
CA GLY A 138 7.37 -4.11 11.94
C GLY A 138 8.35 -2.93 11.92
N ILE A 139 9.24 -2.85 10.92
CA ILE A 139 10.20 -1.74 10.73
C ILE A 139 9.56 -0.69 9.83
N ARG A 140 9.59 0.58 10.23
CA ARG A 140 8.96 1.69 9.49
C ARG A 140 9.61 1.90 8.12
N LEU A 141 8.77 2.05 7.08
CA LEU A 141 9.24 2.51 5.78
C LEU A 141 9.57 4.00 5.82
N PRO A 142 10.54 4.46 5.00
CA PRO A 142 10.89 5.88 4.90
C PRO A 142 9.67 6.79 4.67
N TYR A 143 9.76 8.03 5.12
CA TYR A 143 8.69 9.01 4.94
C TYR A 143 8.63 9.52 3.51
N SER A 144 7.42 9.89 3.06
CA SER A 144 7.27 10.69 1.85
C SER A 144 7.80 12.09 2.10
N PHE A 145 8.51 12.65 1.13
CA PHE A 145 8.99 14.03 1.17
C PHE A 145 8.76 14.73 -0.17
N THR A 146 8.33 15.98 -0.13
CA THR A 146 8.10 16.77 -1.35
C THR A 146 8.60 18.19 -1.16
N PHE A 147 9.46 18.64 -2.08
CA PHE A 147 9.95 20.01 -2.10
C PHE A 147 10.37 20.43 -3.51
N GLY A 148 9.64 21.38 -4.10
CA GLY A 148 9.90 21.84 -5.46
C GLY A 148 9.80 20.69 -6.47
N PRO A 149 10.86 20.37 -7.24
CA PRO A 149 10.87 19.25 -8.19
C PRO A 149 11.12 17.87 -7.55
N LEU A 150 11.44 17.79 -6.26
CA LEU A 150 11.64 16.55 -5.54
C LEU A 150 10.29 16.03 -5.03
N GLU A 151 9.90 14.82 -5.42
CA GLU A 151 8.70 14.12 -4.97
C GLU A 151 9.07 12.67 -4.62
N SER A 152 9.30 12.39 -3.34
CA SER A 152 9.66 11.07 -2.83
C SER A 152 8.43 10.35 -2.28
N GLY A 153 8.11 9.20 -2.89
CA GLY A 153 7.03 8.30 -2.51
C GLY A 153 7.45 7.28 -1.44
N ARG A 154 6.54 6.37 -1.10
CA ARG A 154 6.75 5.35 -0.05
C ARG A 154 6.48 3.92 -0.49
N GLY A 155 5.71 3.74 -1.57
CA GLY A 155 5.26 2.43 -2.01
C GLY A 155 6.37 1.57 -2.61
N ASP A 156 7.31 2.21 -3.29
CA ASP A 156 8.40 1.55 -4.03
C ASP A 156 9.48 0.95 -3.14
N TYR A 157 9.41 1.18 -1.82
CA TYR A 157 10.33 0.55 -0.88
C TYR A 157 10.00 -0.92 -0.63
N ALA A 158 8.78 -1.39 -0.88
CA ALA A 158 8.37 -2.77 -0.61
C ALA A 158 8.22 -3.59 -1.89
N ASP A 159 8.92 -4.72 -1.96
CA ASP A 159 8.88 -5.64 -3.11
C ASP A 159 7.87 -6.77 -2.88
N LEU A 160 6.96 -7.01 -3.81
CA LEU A 160 5.91 -8.02 -3.61
C LEU A 160 6.41 -9.47 -3.70
N GLY A 161 7.52 -9.74 -4.38
CA GLY A 161 8.09 -11.07 -4.54
C GLY A 161 8.61 -11.66 -3.21
N THR A 162 9.08 -10.80 -2.30
CA THR A 162 9.61 -11.19 -0.99
C THR A 162 8.52 -11.43 0.06
N LEU A 163 7.29 -10.96 -0.18
CA LEU A 163 6.24 -10.93 0.85
C LEU A 163 5.51 -12.26 1.01
N LYS A 164 5.28 -12.66 2.26
CA LYS A 164 4.31 -13.69 2.65
C LYS A 164 2.89 -13.16 2.62
N ARG A 165 2.69 -11.91 3.05
CA ARG A 165 1.38 -11.25 3.05
C ARG A 165 1.48 -9.75 3.32
N ILE A 166 0.40 -9.04 3.00
CA ILE A 166 0.16 -7.65 3.38
C ILE A 166 -1.01 -7.62 4.37
N GLU A 167 -0.82 -6.98 5.52
CA GLU A 167 -1.88 -6.74 6.51
C GLU A 167 -2.25 -5.26 6.54
N ILE A 168 -3.55 -4.95 6.37
CA ILE A 168 -4.10 -3.60 6.39
C ILE A 168 -5.03 -3.45 7.59
N LEU A 169 -4.60 -2.70 8.60
CA LEU A 169 -5.40 -2.29 9.74
C LEU A 169 -6.05 -0.95 9.44
N ARG A 170 -7.38 -0.91 9.42
CA ARG A 170 -8.15 0.33 9.27
C ARG A 170 -8.52 0.90 10.65
N GLY A 171 -8.39 2.21 10.80
CA GLY A 171 -8.55 2.92 12.07
C GLY A 171 -7.20 3.20 12.76
N PRO A 172 -7.17 4.12 13.74
CA PRO A 172 -5.93 4.51 14.40
C PRO A 172 -5.12 3.35 14.98
N ALA A 173 -3.83 3.34 14.70
CA ALA A 173 -2.89 2.29 15.10
C ALA A 173 -1.90 2.75 16.19
N SER A 174 -1.95 4.02 16.60
CA SER A 174 -0.96 4.59 17.51
C SER A 174 -0.89 3.92 18.88
N ALA A 175 -2.00 3.42 19.42
CA ALA A 175 -1.99 2.71 20.71
C ALA A 175 -1.04 1.50 20.75
N LEU A 176 -0.70 0.92 19.59
CA LEU A 176 0.28 -0.17 19.50
C LEU A 176 1.58 0.27 18.84
N TYR A 177 1.58 1.20 17.88
CA TYR A 177 2.77 1.50 17.07
C TYR A 177 3.30 2.93 17.18
N GLY A 178 2.66 3.81 17.93
CA GLY A 178 3.09 5.21 18.12
C GLY A 178 2.72 6.12 16.95
N SER A 179 3.64 7.02 16.58
CA SER A 179 3.42 8.03 15.53
C SER A 179 2.99 7.41 14.18
N ASP A 180 2.36 8.21 13.33
CA ASP A 180 1.99 7.92 11.93
C ASP A 180 0.82 6.96 11.74
N GLY A 181 0.36 6.32 12.82
CA GLY A 181 -0.85 5.50 12.85
C GLY A 181 -2.15 6.30 12.93
N LEU A 182 -2.27 7.43 12.22
CA LEU A 182 -3.38 8.38 12.38
C LEU A 182 -4.72 7.82 11.91
N THR A 183 -4.74 7.00 10.85
CA THR A 183 -6.00 6.42 10.35
C THR A 183 -5.91 4.93 10.03
N GLY A 184 -4.71 4.36 10.10
CA GLY A 184 -4.45 2.99 9.70
C GLY A 184 -2.98 2.64 9.73
N ALA A 185 -2.71 1.34 9.61
CA ALA A 185 -1.38 0.79 9.43
C ALA A 185 -1.40 -0.28 8.34
N VAL A 186 -0.33 -0.34 7.56
CA VAL A 186 -0.05 -1.37 6.56
C VAL A 186 1.27 -2.03 6.92
N ASN A 187 1.27 -3.35 7.04
CA ASN A 187 2.46 -4.12 7.34
C ASN A 187 2.72 -5.14 6.23
N PHE A 188 3.86 -5.00 5.57
CA PHE A 188 4.39 -5.94 4.61
C PHE A 188 5.19 -6.99 5.37
N LEU A 189 4.74 -8.25 5.36
CA LEU A 189 5.42 -9.32 6.09
C LEU A 189 6.17 -10.19 5.09
N THR A 190 7.50 -10.29 5.24
CA THR A 190 8.35 -11.06 4.33
C THR A 190 8.29 -12.56 4.64
N LYS A 191 8.54 -13.40 3.63
CA LYS A 191 8.60 -14.87 3.80
C LYS A 191 9.73 -15.26 4.76
N ASP A 192 9.52 -16.30 5.55
CA ASP A 192 10.55 -16.98 6.36
C ASP A 192 10.96 -18.31 5.70
N PRO A 193 12.16 -18.87 5.98
CA PRO A 193 12.60 -20.13 5.39
C PRO A 193 11.58 -21.28 5.53
N GLN A 194 10.95 -21.39 6.71
CA GLN A 194 9.93 -22.40 7.00
C GLN A 194 8.75 -22.34 6.02
N ASP A 195 8.34 -21.15 5.59
CA ASP A 195 7.21 -20.97 4.66
C ASP A 195 7.45 -21.66 3.32
N LEU A 196 8.72 -21.78 2.91
CA LEU A 196 9.13 -22.45 1.68
C LEU A 196 9.37 -23.94 1.90
N LEU A 197 9.98 -24.32 3.02
CA LEU A 197 10.28 -25.72 3.35
C LEU A 197 8.99 -26.54 3.60
N ASP A 198 7.95 -25.90 4.14
CA ASP A 198 6.64 -26.52 4.42
C ASP A 198 5.85 -26.90 3.14
N ILE A 199 6.15 -26.28 1.99
CA ILE A 199 5.44 -26.54 0.72
C ILE A 199 5.52 -28.01 0.33
N TYR A 200 6.72 -28.60 0.43
CA TYR A 200 6.96 -30.02 0.13
C TYR A 200 7.32 -30.83 1.37
N ASN A 201 7.36 -30.21 2.55
CA ASN A 201 7.83 -30.79 3.80
C ASN A 201 9.22 -31.43 3.63
N LYS A 202 10.16 -30.66 3.05
CA LYS A 202 11.53 -31.09 2.70
C LYS A 202 12.56 -30.16 3.33
N PRO A 203 13.81 -30.62 3.53
CA PRO A 203 14.89 -29.79 4.07
C PRO A 203 15.44 -28.75 3.07
N THR A 204 14.97 -28.76 1.82
CA THR A 204 15.37 -27.82 0.77
C THR A 204 14.17 -27.45 -0.10
N TYR A 205 14.18 -26.21 -0.59
CA TYR A 205 13.22 -25.70 -1.57
C TYR A 205 13.96 -24.83 -2.57
N PHE A 206 13.59 -24.95 -3.84
CA PHE A 206 13.99 -24.01 -4.87
C PHE A 206 12.78 -23.66 -5.74
N SER A 207 12.67 -22.39 -6.14
CA SER A 207 11.70 -21.96 -7.14
C SER A 207 12.24 -20.87 -8.06
N VAL A 208 11.71 -20.86 -9.28
CA VAL A 208 11.88 -19.78 -10.25
C VAL A 208 10.53 -19.44 -10.86
N ARG A 209 10.24 -18.16 -10.97
CA ARG A 209 9.00 -17.63 -11.55
C ARG A 209 9.30 -16.47 -12.49
N PRO A 210 9.59 -16.73 -13.79
CA PRO A 210 9.56 -15.69 -14.81
C PRO A 210 8.15 -15.11 -14.95
N SER A 211 8.07 -13.80 -15.24
CA SER A 211 6.85 -13.07 -15.55
C SER A 211 7.04 -12.14 -16.75
N TYR A 212 5.93 -11.87 -17.44
CA TYR A 212 5.80 -10.83 -18.45
C TYR A 212 4.49 -10.08 -18.23
N GLU A 213 4.54 -8.76 -18.31
CA GLU A 213 3.37 -7.89 -18.24
C GLU A 213 3.30 -6.97 -19.47
N SER A 214 2.14 -6.94 -20.13
CA SER A 214 1.96 -6.13 -21.32
C SER A 214 1.60 -4.68 -21.02
N ALA A 215 1.21 -4.34 -19.78
CA ALA A 215 0.81 -2.97 -19.41
C ALA A 215 1.99 -1.99 -19.46
N ASP A 216 3.19 -2.45 -19.15
CA ASP A 216 4.44 -1.67 -19.20
C ASP A 216 5.54 -2.39 -20.01
N ARG A 217 5.19 -3.49 -20.68
CA ARG A 217 6.09 -4.36 -21.46
C ARG A 217 7.24 -4.91 -20.62
N SER A 218 7.03 -5.14 -19.32
CA SER A 218 8.07 -5.62 -18.44
C SER A 218 8.30 -7.13 -18.52
N PHE A 219 9.56 -7.53 -18.33
CA PHE A 219 9.95 -8.91 -18.08
C PHE A 219 10.64 -8.96 -16.71
N GLY A 220 10.28 -9.95 -15.91
CA GLY A 220 10.90 -10.16 -14.60
C GLY A 220 11.05 -11.63 -14.24
N ALA A 221 11.75 -11.88 -13.14
CA ALA A 221 11.83 -13.20 -12.55
C ALA A 221 12.02 -13.11 -11.03
N THR A 222 11.25 -13.92 -10.29
CA THR A 222 11.49 -14.18 -8.87
C THR A 222 12.19 -15.52 -8.72
N VAL A 223 13.32 -15.57 -8.02
CA VAL A 223 14.06 -16.79 -7.67
C VAL A 223 14.08 -16.93 -6.15
N GLN A 224 13.74 -18.11 -5.63
CA GLN A 224 13.71 -18.37 -4.19
C GLN A 224 14.45 -19.68 -3.90
N ALA A 225 15.29 -19.68 -2.87
CA ALA A 225 15.95 -20.88 -2.38
C ALA A 225 15.90 -20.89 -0.85
N ALA A 226 15.55 -22.03 -0.27
CA ALA A 226 15.62 -22.24 1.17
C ALA A 226 16.23 -23.61 1.48
N GLY A 227 16.90 -23.72 2.62
CA GLY A 227 17.50 -24.97 3.07
C GLY A 227 17.75 -24.96 4.56
N GLY A 228 17.59 -26.11 5.20
CA GLY A 228 17.80 -26.23 6.63
C GLY A 228 17.23 -27.47 7.27
N ASN A 229 17.23 -27.46 8.60
CA ASN A 229 16.61 -28.46 9.46
C ASN A 229 15.83 -27.75 10.59
N ASP A 230 15.45 -28.48 11.63
CA ASP A 230 14.67 -27.92 12.74
C ASP A 230 15.45 -26.89 13.58
N MET A 231 16.78 -26.93 13.57
CA MET A 231 17.65 -26.05 14.37
C MET A 231 18.14 -24.84 13.58
N ILE A 232 18.47 -24.99 12.29
CA ILE A 232 19.02 -23.91 11.48
C ILE A 232 18.45 -23.94 10.06
N GLN A 233 17.97 -22.79 9.59
CA GLN A 233 17.35 -22.64 8.28
C GLN A 233 17.82 -21.34 7.64
N GLY A 234 18.17 -21.39 6.36
CA GLY A 234 18.53 -20.24 5.55
C GLY A 234 17.60 -20.08 4.36
N MET A 235 17.41 -18.85 3.92
CA MET A 235 16.65 -18.52 2.71
C MET A 235 17.29 -17.34 1.98
N LEU A 236 17.19 -17.37 0.65
CA LEU A 236 17.49 -16.26 -0.25
C LEU A 236 16.35 -16.10 -1.27
N ILE A 237 15.86 -14.88 -1.45
CA ILE A 237 14.90 -14.49 -2.49
C ILE A 237 15.52 -13.35 -3.30
N ALA A 238 15.55 -13.50 -4.62
CA ALA A 238 15.92 -12.45 -5.55
C ALA A 238 14.73 -12.17 -6.49
N ASP A 239 14.32 -10.91 -6.60
CA ASP A 239 13.35 -10.43 -7.60
C ASP A 239 14.04 -9.40 -8.49
N GLY A 240 13.80 -9.48 -9.80
CA GLY A 240 14.38 -8.54 -10.75
C GLY A 240 13.44 -8.34 -11.94
N ARG A 241 13.27 -7.10 -12.36
CA ARG A 241 12.39 -6.73 -13.47
C ARG A 241 12.95 -5.56 -14.27
N ARG A 242 12.66 -5.59 -15.57
CA ARG A 242 12.94 -4.50 -16.51
C ARG A 242 11.71 -4.25 -17.36
N GLY A 243 11.27 -3.00 -17.45
CA GLY A 243 10.11 -2.60 -18.23
C GLY A 243 10.23 -1.20 -18.81
N HIS A 244 9.10 -0.67 -19.24
CA HIS A 244 8.97 0.64 -19.85
C HIS A 244 7.88 1.46 -19.14
N GLU A 245 7.42 2.55 -19.76
CA GLU A 245 6.30 3.32 -19.25
C GLU A 245 5.01 2.50 -19.20
N VAL A 246 4.24 2.69 -18.14
CA VAL A 246 2.88 2.13 -18.02
C VAL A 246 1.98 2.75 -19.09
N ASP A 247 1.33 1.91 -19.88
CA ASP A 247 0.44 2.32 -20.96
C ASP A 247 -0.80 3.04 -20.45
N ASN A 248 -1.31 3.92 -21.29
CA ASN A 248 -2.57 4.63 -21.06
C ASN A 248 -3.42 4.64 -22.34
N LYS A 249 -4.60 5.23 -22.26
CA LYS A 249 -5.56 5.37 -23.37
C LYS A 249 -5.46 6.71 -24.10
N GLY A 250 -4.35 7.44 -23.95
CA GLY A 250 -4.08 8.64 -24.72
C GLY A 250 -3.70 8.33 -26.18
N SER A 251 -4.02 9.24 -27.10
CA SER A 251 -3.74 9.06 -28.54
C SER A 251 -2.75 10.08 -29.12
N ASN A 252 -2.63 11.27 -28.52
CA ASN A 252 -1.66 12.27 -28.97
C ASN A 252 -0.25 11.91 -28.49
N ASN A 253 0.59 11.45 -29.42
CA ASN A 253 1.99 11.12 -29.19
C ASN A 253 2.97 12.23 -29.64
N SER A 254 2.48 13.44 -29.93
CA SER A 254 3.36 14.57 -30.25
C SER A 254 4.26 14.92 -29.07
N ALA A 255 5.43 15.45 -29.36
CA ALA A 255 6.38 15.96 -28.38
C ALA A 255 6.00 17.41 -28.01
N THR A 256 4.89 17.56 -27.29
CA THR A 256 4.33 18.86 -26.89
C THR A 256 3.64 18.77 -25.53
N THR A 257 3.31 19.92 -24.92
CA THR A 257 2.46 20.00 -23.73
C THR A 257 1.07 19.37 -23.89
N LEU A 258 0.63 19.11 -25.12
CA LEU A 258 -0.65 18.47 -25.43
C LEU A 258 -0.55 16.94 -25.56
N ARG A 259 0.63 16.34 -25.40
CA ARG A 259 0.83 14.89 -25.44
C ARG A 259 -0.11 14.20 -24.47
N THR A 260 -0.81 13.15 -24.90
CA THR A 260 -1.64 12.33 -24.01
C THR A 260 -1.12 10.92 -23.82
N THR A 261 -0.26 10.41 -24.70
CA THR A 261 0.41 9.13 -24.44
C THR A 261 1.42 9.28 -23.30
N ALA A 262 1.77 8.19 -22.64
CA ALA A 262 2.79 8.16 -21.60
C ALA A 262 4.13 8.73 -22.11
N ASN A 263 4.91 9.33 -21.21
CA ASN A 263 6.28 9.71 -21.52
C ASN A 263 7.12 8.43 -21.59
N PRO A 264 7.98 8.24 -22.62
CA PRO A 264 8.81 7.05 -22.70
C PRO A 264 9.69 6.88 -21.44
N GLN A 265 9.68 5.67 -20.88
CA GLN A 265 10.47 5.33 -19.70
C GLN A 265 11.20 4.00 -19.90
N ASP A 266 12.32 3.85 -19.19
CA ASP A 266 12.96 2.55 -18.93
C ASP A 266 13.01 2.36 -17.41
N THR A 267 12.42 1.27 -16.92
CA THR A 267 12.32 0.93 -15.49
C THR A 267 13.16 -0.31 -15.19
N TYR A 268 13.87 -0.29 -14.07
CA TYR A 268 14.65 -1.41 -13.55
C TYR A 268 14.38 -1.51 -12.05
N SER A 269 13.92 -2.68 -11.58
CA SER A 269 13.75 -2.96 -10.15
C SER A 269 14.48 -4.24 -9.78
N GLU A 270 15.19 -4.22 -8.66
CA GLU A 270 15.95 -5.36 -8.15
C GLU A 270 15.83 -5.43 -6.63
N THR A 271 15.51 -6.61 -6.12
CA THR A 271 15.39 -6.90 -4.69
C THR A 271 16.15 -8.17 -4.35
N LEU A 272 16.89 -8.16 -3.24
CA LEU A 272 17.51 -9.35 -2.66
C LEU A 272 17.19 -9.39 -1.16
N LEU A 273 16.53 -10.46 -0.72
CA LEU A 273 16.22 -10.76 0.69
C LEU A 273 16.92 -12.04 1.12
N GLY A 274 17.71 -11.96 2.18
CA GLY A 274 18.33 -13.11 2.85
C GLY A 274 17.84 -13.23 4.29
N LYS A 275 17.54 -14.47 4.72
CA LYS A 275 17.20 -14.77 6.12
C LYS A 275 17.94 -15.98 6.64
N LEU A 276 18.38 -15.91 7.89
CA LEU A 276 18.92 -17.02 8.66
C LEU A 276 18.13 -17.16 9.97
N VAL A 277 17.51 -18.31 10.19
CA VAL A 277 16.73 -18.63 11.39
C VAL A 277 17.45 -19.73 12.16
N VAL A 278 17.69 -19.51 13.45
CA VAL A 278 18.30 -20.46 14.38
C VAL A 278 17.34 -20.70 15.53
N LYS A 279 17.04 -21.96 15.82
CA LYS A 279 16.16 -22.41 16.91
C LYS A 279 16.96 -23.27 17.90
N PRO A 280 17.69 -22.66 18.86
CA PRO A 280 18.54 -23.42 19.78
C PRO A 280 17.76 -24.35 20.70
N THR A 281 16.51 -24.00 21.01
CA THR A 281 15.58 -24.78 21.82
C THR A 281 14.20 -24.81 21.12
N ALA A 282 13.25 -25.56 21.67
CA ALA A 282 11.87 -25.55 21.20
C ALA A 282 11.13 -24.22 21.45
N HIS A 283 11.69 -23.33 22.27
CA HIS A 283 11.06 -22.09 22.71
C HIS A 283 11.76 -20.83 22.19
N ASP A 284 13.01 -20.94 21.77
CA ASP A 284 13.87 -19.83 21.38
C ASP A 284 14.08 -19.81 19.87
N THR A 285 13.78 -18.71 19.21
CA THR A 285 14.05 -18.49 17.78
C THR A 285 14.82 -17.18 17.58
N PHE A 286 15.97 -17.25 16.95
CA PHE A 286 16.74 -16.11 16.48
C PHE A 286 16.59 -15.99 14.96
N LYS A 287 16.34 -14.80 14.46
CA LYS A 287 16.22 -14.53 13.02
C LYS A 287 17.10 -13.35 12.65
N PHE A 288 17.97 -13.56 11.67
CA PHE A 288 18.76 -12.52 11.04
C PHE A 288 18.17 -12.25 9.65
N THR A 289 17.90 -10.99 9.35
CA THR A 289 17.38 -10.55 8.04
C THR A 289 18.33 -9.53 7.43
N ALA A 290 18.61 -9.68 6.14
CA ALA A 290 19.31 -8.68 5.33
C ALA A 290 18.58 -8.50 4.01
N GLU A 291 18.36 -7.25 3.61
CA GLU A 291 17.62 -6.93 2.40
C GLU A 291 18.16 -5.69 1.71
N THR A 292 18.14 -5.70 0.38
CA THR A 292 18.32 -4.52 -0.47
C THR A 292 17.19 -4.44 -1.49
N VAL A 293 16.61 -3.26 -1.64
CA VAL A 293 15.61 -2.92 -2.67
C VAL A 293 16.18 -1.76 -3.48
N ARG A 294 16.17 -1.88 -4.80
CA ARG A 294 16.71 -0.88 -5.73
C ARG A 294 15.75 -0.64 -6.88
N GLU A 295 15.57 0.62 -7.24
CA GLU A 295 14.82 1.01 -8.43
C GLU A 295 15.59 2.10 -9.21
N ARG A 296 15.51 2.03 -10.54
CA ARG A 296 15.96 3.07 -11.45
C ARG A 296 14.91 3.33 -12.52
N ILE A 297 14.56 4.60 -12.73
CA ILE A 297 13.66 5.05 -13.78
C ILE A 297 14.33 6.13 -14.61
N ASP A 298 14.53 5.86 -15.90
CA ASP A 298 14.96 6.86 -16.88
C ASP A 298 13.73 7.34 -17.66
N THR A 299 13.52 8.66 -17.76
CA THR A 299 12.35 9.22 -18.46
C THR A 299 12.75 10.24 -19.51
N ASN A 300 12.14 10.14 -20.71
CA ASN A 300 12.12 11.22 -21.69
C ASN A 300 10.80 11.99 -21.60
N VAL A 301 10.82 13.20 -21.04
CA VAL A 301 9.61 13.96 -20.69
C VAL A 301 9.12 14.74 -21.90
N LEU A 302 8.63 14.04 -22.92
CA LEU A 302 8.12 14.62 -24.16
C LEU A 302 6.92 15.55 -23.92
N SER A 303 6.16 15.32 -22.84
CA SER A 303 5.07 16.20 -22.42
C SER A 303 5.50 17.58 -21.92
N ALA A 304 6.78 17.78 -21.63
CA ALA A 304 7.30 19.08 -21.17
C ALA A 304 7.76 19.98 -22.33
N ILE A 305 7.80 19.46 -23.56
CA ILE A 305 8.32 20.21 -24.69
C ILE A 305 7.37 21.35 -25.04
N ASN A 306 7.90 22.57 -24.94
CA ASN A 306 7.19 23.82 -25.18
C ASN A 306 8.17 24.86 -25.75
N PRO A 307 8.51 24.81 -27.05
CA PRO A 307 9.43 25.78 -27.64
C PRO A 307 8.88 27.22 -27.58
N PRO A 308 9.74 28.23 -27.34
CA PRO A 308 11.20 28.14 -27.17
C PRO A 308 11.66 27.90 -25.73
N THR A 309 10.76 27.74 -24.74
CA THR A 309 11.14 27.68 -23.32
C THR A 309 11.82 26.36 -22.97
N THR A 310 11.23 25.24 -23.37
CA THR A 310 11.72 23.89 -23.08
C THR A 310 11.79 23.09 -24.37
N LEU A 311 13.01 22.77 -24.81
CA LEU A 311 13.29 22.04 -26.05
C LEU A 311 13.53 20.55 -25.83
N ALA A 312 13.97 20.16 -24.62
CA ALA A 312 14.07 18.77 -24.19
C ALA A 312 14.07 18.72 -22.65
N LEU A 313 13.52 17.66 -22.08
CA LEU A 313 13.58 17.38 -20.65
C LEU A 313 13.76 15.87 -20.44
N THR A 314 14.79 15.48 -19.70
CA THR A 314 15.03 14.08 -19.30
C THR A 314 15.13 13.96 -17.80
N GLY A 315 14.67 12.84 -17.24
CA GLY A 315 14.78 12.51 -15.81
C GLY A 315 15.54 11.20 -15.60
N ASN A 316 16.30 11.10 -14.51
CA ASN A 316 16.89 9.87 -13.99
C ASN A 316 16.61 9.82 -12.50
N ASP A 317 15.83 8.82 -12.08
CA ASP A 317 15.44 8.61 -10.70
C ASP A 317 16.03 7.30 -10.19
N LYS A 318 16.53 7.32 -8.96
CA LYS A 318 17.09 6.14 -8.28
C LYS A 318 16.58 6.09 -6.86
N LEU A 319 16.21 4.91 -6.41
CA LEU A 319 15.81 4.61 -5.04
C LEU A 319 16.60 3.40 -4.58
N GLU A 320 17.13 3.45 -3.37
CA GLU A 320 17.75 2.30 -2.71
C GLU A 320 17.39 2.27 -1.23
N ARG A 321 17.10 1.07 -0.72
CA ARG A 321 16.92 0.82 0.71
C ARG A 321 17.64 -0.46 1.09
N ASN A 322 18.56 -0.34 2.05
CA ASN A 322 19.22 -1.47 2.69
C ASN A 322 18.69 -1.63 4.12
N ARG A 323 18.30 -2.85 4.50
CA ARG A 323 17.71 -3.16 5.80
C ARG A 323 18.40 -4.39 6.40
N TYR A 324 18.73 -4.31 7.69
CA TYR A 324 19.29 -5.42 8.46
C TYR A 324 18.58 -5.51 9.81
N SER A 325 18.16 -6.71 10.22
CA SER A 325 17.54 -6.93 11.53
C SER A 325 18.07 -8.18 12.23
N LEU A 326 18.04 -8.13 13.56
CA LEU A 326 18.14 -9.29 14.43
C LEU A 326 16.89 -9.34 15.30
N ASP A 327 16.17 -10.45 15.21
CA ASP A 327 14.95 -10.72 15.93
C ASP A 327 15.18 -11.92 16.88
N TYR A 328 14.63 -11.86 18.09
CA TYR A 328 14.54 -12.96 19.04
C TYR A 328 13.09 -13.13 19.46
N ASP A 329 12.55 -14.32 19.20
CA ASP A 329 11.22 -14.75 19.61
C ASP A 329 11.33 -15.85 20.67
N PHE A 330 10.64 -15.65 21.79
CA PHE A 330 10.46 -16.63 22.84
C PHE A 330 9.00 -17.06 22.90
N ASN A 331 8.74 -18.37 22.92
CA ASN A 331 7.40 -18.91 23.12
C ASN A 331 7.40 -20.15 24.02
N ASN A 332 6.84 -20.03 25.23
CA ASN A 332 6.66 -21.12 26.18
C ASN A 332 5.38 -20.92 27.00
N GLU A 333 4.33 -21.67 26.66
CA GLU A 333 3.03 -21.61 27.37
C GLU A 333 3.13 -21.94 28.87
N ALA A 334 4.14 -22.73 29.28
CA ALA A 334 4.36 -23.11 30.68
C ALA A 334 5.17 -22.09 31.48
N ALA A 335 5.72 -21.05 30.84
CA ALA A 335 6.51 -20.04 31.53
C ALA A 335 5.62 -19.26 32.52
N PRO A 336 6.09 -19.01 33.77
CA PRO A 336 5.23 -18.48 34.83
C PRO A 336 4.94 -16.98 34.71
N PHE A 337 5.79 -16.21 34.05
CA PHE A 337 5.69 -14.75 34.01
C PHE A 337 5.23 -14.23 32.65
N PHE A 338 5.84 -14.68 31.56
CA PHE A 338 5.49 -14.30 30.19
C PHE A 338 5.57 -15.53 29.30
N GLN A 339 4.54 -15.77 28.49
CA GLN A 339 4.48 -16.94 27.60
C GLN A 339 5.04 -16.61 26.22
N THR A 340 5.00 -15.34 25.82
CA THR A 340 5.60 -14.87 24.57
C THR A 340 6.47 -13.65 24.86
N ALA A 341 7.63 -13.57 24.24
CA ALA A 341 8.42 -12.34 24.18
C ALA A 341 9.03 -12.19 22.79
N HIS A 342 9.19 -10.95 22.37
CA HIS A 342 9.82 -10.60 21.10
C HIS A 342 10.77 -9.43 21.34
N VAL A 343 11.96 -9.51 20.76
CA VAL A 343 12.94 -8.42 20.72
C VAL A 343 13.45 -8.28 19.29
N GLN A 344 13.45 -7.07 18.77
CA GLN A 344 14.00 -6.75 17.45
C GLN A 344 14.94 -5.56 17.56
N VAL A 345 16.09 -5.64 16.91
CA VAL A 345 17.00 -4.53 16.68
C VAL A 345 17.28 -4.44 15.19
N TYR A 346 17.27 -3.24 14.63
CA TYR A 346 17.40 -3.05 13.19
C TYR A 346 18.19 -1.80 12.82
N TYR A 347 18.76 -1.86 11.62
CA TYR A 347 19.38 -0.75 10.92
C TYR A 347 18.82 -0.67 9.50
N GLN A 348 18.45 0.53 9.07
CA GLN A 348 17.96 0.81 7.72
C GLN A 348 18.67 2.05 7.17
N ASP A 349 19.11 2.00 5.92
CA ASP A 349 19.67 3.14 5.19
C ASP A 349 18.94 3.23 3.85
N ALA A 350 18.19 4.31 3.66
CA ALA A 350 17.36 4.53 2.49
C ALA A 350 17.65 5.89 1.89
N TRP A 351 17.68 5.96 0.56
CA TRP A 351 17.84 7.23 -0.14
C TRP A 351 17.14 7.22 -1.50
N GLN A 352 16.85 8.42 -1.99
CA GLN A 352 16.32 8.66 -3.32
C GLN A 352 17.04 9.84 -3.97
N ASP A 353 17.54 9.62 -5.18
CA ASP A 353 18.11 10.65 -6.04
C ASP A 353 17.18 10.90 -7.23
N GLN A 354 16.90 12.16 -7.49
CA GLN A 354 16.10 12.62 -8.63
C GLN A 354 16.89 13.66 -9.42
N ASN A 355 17.29 13.32 -10.64
CA ASN A 355 18.03 14.20 -11.54
C ASN A 355 17.19 14.58 -12.76
N SER A 356 17.16 15.86 -13.13
CA SER A 356 16.54 16.34 -14.35
C SER A 356 17.50 17.21 -15.15
N TYR A 357 17.53 17.01 -16.47
CA TYR A 357 18.23 17.89 -17.43
C TYR A 357 17.22 18.53 -18.37
N GLU A 358 17.25 19.87 -18.45
CA GLU A 358 16.38 20.65 -19.33
C GLU A 358 17.20 21.46 -20.34
N LYS A 359 16.98 21.19 -21.63
CA LYS A 359 17.48 22.03 -22.71
C LYS A 359 16.48 23.16 -22.95
N ARG A 360 16.95 24.40 -22.87
CA ARG A 360 16.16 25.62 -23.10
C ARG A 360 16.61 26.31 -24.39
N GLY A 361 15.77 27.18 -24.96
CA GLY A 361 16.07 27.89 -26.21
C GLY A 361 17.22 28.88 -26.10
N SER A 362 16.91 30.17 -25.93
CA SER A 362 17.91 31.23 -25.76
C SER A 362 18.52 31.29 -24.35
N SER A 363 17.94 30.58 -23.38
CA SER A 363 18.46 30.47 -22.02
C SER A 363 19.40 29.28 -21.90
N ALA A 364 20.40 29.38 -20.99
CA ALA A 364 21.29 28.26 -20.70
C ALA A 364 20.51 26.99 -20.32
N SER A 365 20.94 25.82 -20.77
CA SER A 365 20.39 24.55 -20.24
C SER A 365 20.59 24.48 -18.74
N ARG A 366 19.70 23.76 -18.04
CA ARG A 366 19.78 23.62 -16.59
C ARG A 366 19.64 22.17 -16.13
N THR A 367 20.19 21.91 -14.96
CA THR A 367 20.07 20.64 -14.23
C THR A 367 19.41 20.88 -12.88
N ARG A 368 18.68 19.88 -12.38
CA ARG A 368 18.19 19.82 -11.02
C ARG A 368 18.53 18.45 -10.46
N LEU A 369 19.33 18.42 -9.41
CA LEU A 369 19.59 17.23 -8.62
C LEU A 369 18.88 17.40 -7.28
N SER A 370 18.23 16.36 -6.81
CA SER A 370 17.61 16.33 -5.50
C SER A 370 17.89 15.00 -4.85
N HIS A 371 18.37 15.05 -3.62
CA HIS A 371 18.68 13.89 -2.80
C HIS A 371 17.83 13.96 -1.53
N TYR A 372 17.20 12.85 -1.16
CA TYR A 372 16.55 12.64 0.11
C TYR A 372 17.08 11.36 0.75
N GLY A 373 17.46 11.41 2.01
CA GLY A 373 18.06 10.28 2.72
C GLY A 373 17.52 10.13 4.14
N GLU A 374 17.26 8.88 4.52
CA GLU A 374 16.87 8.47 5.87
C GLU A 374 17.70 7.28 6.32
N ARG A 375 18.42 7.45 7.42
CA ARG A 375 19.12 6.37 8.10
C ARG A 375 18.53 6.16 9.47
N VAL A 376 18.12 4.93 9.79
CA VAL A 376 17.41 4.60 11.02
C VAL A 376 18.16 3.50 11.75
N PHE A 377 18.39 3.70 13.03
CA PHE A 377 18.71 2.63 13.97
C PHE A 377 17.60 2.55 15.01
N GLY A 378 17.04 1.38 15.22
CA GLY A 378 15.91 1.23 16.13
C GLY A 378 15.79 -0.16 16.73
N GLY A 379 14.82 -0.29 17.63
CA GLY A 379 14.48 -1.57 18.21
C GLY A 379 13.12 -1.56 18.89
N SER A 380 12.60 -2.76 19.10
CA SER A 380 11.36 -2.99 19.84
C SER A 380 11.50 -4.20 20.74
N ALA A 381 10.81 -4.18 21.88
CA ALA A 381 10.72 -5.31 22.77
C ALA A 381 9.33 -5.36 23.40
N PHE A 382 8.71 -6.53 23.42
CA PHE A 382 7.44 -6.73 24.10
C PHE A 382 7.32 -8.14 24.68
N ALA A 383 6.45 -8.28 25.66
CA ALA A 383 6.11 -9.55 26.27
C ALA A 383 4.59 -9.68 26.46
N GLU A 384 4.12 -10.92 26.47
CA GLU A 384 2.74 -11.31 26.70
C GLU A 384 2.65 -12.20 27.93
N SER A 385 1.81 -11.81 28.89
CA SER A 385 1.52 -12.54 30.12
C SER A 385 0.06 -12.93 30.19
N ASN A 386 -0.19 -14.24 30.29
CA ASN A 386 -1.50 -14.85 30.40
C ASN A 386 -1.75 -15.26 31.86
N PHE A 387 -2.84 -14.76 32.46
CA PHE A 387 -3.20 -15.07 33.85
C PHE A 387 -4.71 -14.98 34.07
N ARG A 388 -5.19 -15.30 35.27
CA ARG A 388 -6.60 -15.20 35.65
C ARG A 388 -6.78 -14.39 36.92
N THR A 389 -7.85 -13.60 36.99
CA THR A 389 -8.32 -12.97 38.24
C THR A 389 -9.75 -13.42 38.51
N GLY A 390 -9.90 -14.45 39.35
CA GLY A 390 -11.19 -15.10 39.57
C GLY A 390 -11.76 -15.71 38.29
N ILE A 391 -12.89 -15.17 37.82
CA ILE A 391 -13.58 -15.60 36.59
C ILE A 391 -13.03 -14.97 35.31
N LEU A 392 -12.18 -13.96 35.43
CA LEU A 392 -11.65 -13.21 34.29
C LEU A 392 -10.34 -13.86 33.81
N SER A 393 -10.21 -14.05 32.50
CA SER A 393 -8.94 -14.41 31.86
C SER A 393 -8.30 -13.16 31.26
N HIS A 394 -7.01 -12.97 31.51
CA HIS A 394 -6.22 -11.84 31.06
C HIS A 394 -5.15 -12.31 30.08
N LYS A 395 -4.94 -11.50 29.05
CA LYS A 395 -3.84 -11.62 28.09
C LYS A 395 -3.21 -10.23 27.99
N LEU A 396 -2.21 -10.00 28.84
CA LEU A 396 -1.57 -8.71 29.04
C LEU A 396 -0.34 -8.59 28.14
N LEU A 397 -0.39 -7.66 27.21
CA LEU A 397 0.70 -7.30 26.32
C LEU A 397 1.32 -5.97 26.77
N TYR A 398 2.64 -5.93 26.92
CA TYR A 398 3.35 -4.72 27.31
C TYR A 398 4.73 -4.68 26.66
N GLY A 399 5.22 -3.48 26.39
CA GLY A 399 6.50 -3.32 25.74
C GLY A 399 6.86 -1.88 25.43
N GLY A 400 7.92 -1.72 24.66
CA GLY A 400 8.37 -0.43 24.16
C GLY A 400 9.13 -0.56 22.85
N ASP A 401 9.27 0.57 22.18
CA ASP A 401 10.03 0.68 20.94
C ASP A 401 10.64 2.07 20.82
N GLY A 402 11.67 2.17 19.98
CA GLY A 402 12.28 3.44 19.69
C GLY A 402 13.14 3.42 18.44
N SER A 403 13.32 4.60 17.85
CA SER A 403 14.18 4.82 16.69
C SER A 403 14.99 6.11 16.84
N LEU A 404 16.17 6.08 16.22
CA LEU A 404 17.06 7.21 16.02
C LEU A 404 17.29 7.33 14.53
N ASP A 405 16.72 8.38 13.95
CA ASP A 405 16.68 8.61 12.52
C ASP A 405 17.58 9.80 12.20
N ARG A 406 18.36 9.70 11.12
CA ARG A 406 19.12 10.80 10.53
C ARG A 406 18.48 11.11 9.19
N VAL A 407 17.84 12.28 9.10
CA VAL A 407 17.14 12.73 7.90
C VAL A 407 17.95 13.84 7.23
N THR A 408 18.21 13.69 5.94
CA THR A 408 18.98 14.62 5.12
C THR A 408 18.26 14.93 3.81
N ALA A 409 18.44 16.14 3.31
CA ALA A 409 18.00 16.51 1.97
C ALA A 409 18.97 17.51 1.34
N LEU A 410 19.24 17.36 0.06
CA LEU A 410 20.12 18.25 -0.70
C LEU A 410 19.48 18.61 -2.04
N ARG A 411 19.62 19.87 -2.44
CA ARG A 411 19.29 20.37 -3.77
C ARG A 411 20.56 20.86 -4.43
N ASP A 412 20.81 20.37 -5.63
CA ASP A 412 21.95 20.79 -6.44
C ASP A 412 21.53 21.02 -7.90
N GLY A 413 22.45 21.49 -8.72
CA GLY A 413 22.26 21.65 -10.15
C GLY A 413 22.85 22.96 -10.68
N THR A 414 22.31 23.40 -11.81
CA THR A 414 22.82 24.57 -12.53
C THR A 414 21.71 25.57 -12.80
N VAL A 415 22.07 26.83 -12.96
CA VAL A 415 21.13 27.92 -13.25
C VAL A 415 19.97 27.95 -12.23
N PRO A 416 20.25 28.35 -10.97
CA PRO A 416 19.19 28.59 -9.99
C PRO A 416 18.15 29.57 -10.54
N GLY A 417 16.91 29.51 -10.04
CA GLY A 417 15.91 30.50 -10.38
C GLY A 417 16.41 31.91 -10.05
N VAL A 418 15.99 32.91 -10.80
CA VAL A 418 16.37 34.30 -10.50
C VAL A 418 15.87 34.64 -9.09
N GLY A 419 16.75 35.12 -8.21
CA GLY A 419 16.43 35.40 -6.81
C GLY A 419 16.42 34.18 -5.89
N GLU A 420 16.61 32.96 -6.41
CA GLU A 420 16.85 31.78 -5.59
C GLU A 420 18.31 31.72 -5.13
N ALA A 421 18.53 31.05 -4.01
CA ALA A 421 19.87 30.74 -3.54
C ALA A 421 20.65 29.88 -4.54
N ALA A 422 21.97 30.07 -4.55
CA ALA A 422 22.86 29.22 -5.31
C ALA A 422 22.77 27.75 -4.87
N PHE A 423 23.04 26.85 -5.80
CA PHE A 423 23.26 25.44 -5.51
C PHE A 423 24.72 25.20 -5.13
N PRO A 424 25.02 24.19 -4.29
CA PRO A 424 24.06 23.36 -3.56
C PRO A 424 23.41 24.08 -2.37
N ASN A 425 22.16 23.76 -2.07
CA ASN A 425 21.44 24.24 -0.88
C ASN A 425 20.52 23.16 -0.29
N LYS A 426 20.00 23.38 0.92
CA LYS A 426 19.13 22.43 1.62
C LYS A 426 17.73 23.01 1.89
N PRO A 427 16.66 22.22 1.71
CA PRO A 427 15.30 22.63 2.05
C PRO A 427 15.03 22.63 3.56
N PHE A 428 15.76 21.83 4.32
CA PHE A 428 15.77 21.78 5.78
C PHE A 428 17.17 21.32 6.25
N PRO A 429 17.59 21.61 7.50
CA PRO A 429 18.91 21.23 7.99
C PRO A 429 18.93 19.73 8.28
N ASP A 430 20.10 19.09 8.15
CA ASP A 430 20.25 17.71 8.58
C ASP A 430 19.77 17.55 10.03
N THR A 431 18.99 16.52 10.28
CA THR A 431 18.23 16.41 11.53
C THR A 431 18.35 15.03 12.11
N ASP A 432 18.66 14.96 13.41
CA ASP A 432 18.51 13.73 14.19
C ASP A 432 17.11 13.72 14.78
N TYR A 433 16.30 12.74 14.43
CA TYR A 433 14.92 12.58 14.87
C TYR A 433 14.79 11.32 15.73
N ARG A 434 14.21 11.45 16.92
CA ARG A 434 14.06 10.36 17.88
C ARG A 434 12.58 10.14 18.17
N LEU A 435 12.16 8.89 18.09
CA LEU A 435 10.87 8.41 18.55
C LEU A 435 11.10 7.38 19.66
N LEU A 436 10.45 7.52 20.81
CA LEU A 436 10.45 6.52 21.88
C LEU A 436 9.03 6.33 22.38
N GLY A 437 8.62 5.09 22.62
CA GLY A 437 7.32 4.84 23.24
C GLY A 437 7.25 3.56 24.05
N ALA A 438 6.29 3.53 24.97
CA ALA A 438 5.97 2.39 25.81
C ALA A 438 4.46 2.20 25.83
N PHE A 439 4.02 0.95 25.78
CA PHE A 439 2.61 0.59 25.68
C PHE A 439 2.24 -0.57 26.60
N ILE A 440 0.95 -0.62 26.94
CA ILE A 440 0.33 -1.71 27.67
C ILE A 440 -1.09 -1.92 27.13
N GLN A 441 -1.50 -3.17 27.00
CA GLN A 441 -2.84 -3.57 26.56
C GLN A 441 -3.23 -4.86 27.27
N ASP A 442 -4.44 -4.95 27.78
CA ASP A 442 -4.96 -6.17 28.41
C ASP A 442 -6.19 -6.65 27.66
N GLN A 443 -6.23 -7.92 27.23
CA GLN A 443 -7.46 -8.54 26.74
C GLN A 443 -8.13 -9.30 27.88
N ILE A 444 -9.21 -8.72 28.41
CA ILE A 444 -9.96 -9.26 29.53
C ILE A 444 -11.16 -10.03 28.99
N SER A 445 -11.19 -11.34 29.21
CA SER A 445 -12.22 -12.22 28.67
C SER A 445 -13.06 -12.89 29.76
N TYR A 446 -14.37 -12.91 29.56
CA TYR A 446 -15.37 -13.59 30.39
C TYR A 446 -16.50 -14.17 29.53
N GLY A 447 -16.61 -15.49 29.46
CA GLY A 447 -17.53 -16.15 28.53
C GLY A 447 -17.21 -15.75 27.09
N GLY A 448 -18.23 -15.28 26.35
CA GLY A 448 -18.05 -14.74 24.99
C GLY A 448 -17.64 -13.25 24.93
N LEU A 449 -17.53 -12.56 26.07
CA LEU A 449 -17.18 -11.13 26.10
C LEU A 449 -15.66 -10.96 26.25
N THR A 450 -15.07 -10.14 25.39
CA THR A 450 -13.69 -9.66 25.50
C THR A 450 -13.67 -8.13 25.50
N VAL A 451 -13.01 -7.54 26.50
CA VAL A 451 -12.79 -6.10 26.62
C VAL A 451 -11.29 -5.84 26.60
N THR A 452 -10.86 -4.94 25.74
CA THR A 452 -9.44 -4.67 25.48
C THR A 452 -9.11 -3.19 25.66
N PRO A 453 -8.83 -2.73 26.89
CA PRO A 453 -8.20 -1.44 27.12
C PRO A 453 -6.73 -1.47 26.69
N GLY A 454 -6.26 -0.36 26.11
CA GLY A 454 -4.86 -0.15 25.77
C GLY A 454 -4.45 1.30 25.97
N LEU A 455 -3.18 1.50 26.33
CA LEU A 455 -2.59 2.81 26.51
C LEU A 455 -1.15 2.79 26.04
N ARG A 456 -0.77 3.85 25.32
CA ARG A 456 0.61 4.09 24.94
C ARG A 456 1.01 5.52 25.22
N PHE A 457 2.23 5.69 25.73
CA PHE A 457 2.89 6.98 25.87
C PHE A 457 4.07 7.04 24.89
N ASP A 458 4.14 8.12 24.13
CA ASP A 458 5.22 8.40 23.17
C ASP A 458 5.89 9.73 23.51
N THR A 459 7.20 9.79 23.31
CA THR A 459 7.97 11.04 23.27
C THR A 459 8.78 11.11 21.99
N TYR A 460 8.83 12.30 21.40
CA TYR A 460 9.58 12.54 20.19
C TYR A 460 10.42 13.80 20.31
N ALA A 461 11.58 13.78 19.69
CA ALA A 461 12.51 14.91 19.69
C ALA A 461 13.18 15.03 18.32
N LEU A 462 13.21 16.26 17.84
CA LEU A 462 13.88 16.67 16.62
C LEU A 462 15.05 17.56 16.99
N ASN A 463 16.26 17.18 16.57
CA ASN A 463 17.48 17.93 16.79
C ASN A 463 18.11 18.36 15.45
N ALA A 464 17.87 19.60 15.06
CA ALA A 464 18.41 20.17 13.83
C ALA A 464 19.89 20.53 13.99
N LYS A 465 20.73 20.17 13.02
CA LYS A 465 22.14 20.59 13.00
C LYS A 465 22.27 22.06 12.66
N THR A 466 23.24 22.71 13.30
CA THR A 466 23.52 24.15 13.14
C THR A 466 24.84 24.37 12.41
N GLY A 467 25.02 25.57 11.85
CA GLY A 467 26.27 25.97 11.19
C GLY A 467 26.51 25.39 9.80
N ASP A 468 25.51 24.76 9.18
CA ASP A 468 25.59 24.29 7.80
C ASP A 468 25.37 25.47 6.82
N PRO A 469 26.39 25.87 6.03
CA PRO A 469 26.26 26.99 5.10
C PRO A 469 25.30 26.72 3.93
N GLN A 470 24.95 25.45 3.67
CA GLN A 470 24.02 25.08 2.60
C GLN A 470 22.55 25.26 3.03
N TYR A 471 22.27 25.36 4.33
CA TYR A 471 20.94 25.64 4.85
C TYR A 471 20.81 27.12 5.24
N LEU A 472 19.90 27.82 4.59
CA LEU A 472 19.78 29.28 4.69
C LEU A 472 18.71 29.74 5.70
N GLY A 473 17.93 28.80 6.24
CA GLY A 473 16.95 29.08 7.28
C GLY A 473 17.59 29.15 8.67
N LYS A 474 16.77 29.36 9.68
CA LYS A 474 17.19 29.24 11.09
C LYS A 474 16.89 27.83 11.58
N PRO A 475 17.90 27.00 11.92
CA PRO A 475 17.64 25.66 12.45
C PRO A 475 16.98 25.76 13.83
N VAL A 476 15.96 24.95 14.07
CA VAL A 476 15.29 24.85 15.36
C VAL A 476 15.04 23.40 15.71
N SER A 477 15.37 23.04 16.95
CA SER A 477 15.03 21.75 17.55
C SER A 477 13.69 21.84 18.26
N SER A 478 12.94 20.73 18.31
CA SER A 478 11.64 20.65 19.00
C SER A 478 11.47 19.30 19.67
N SER A 479 10.63 19.20 20.69
CA SER A 479 10.30 17.94 21.34
C SER A 479 8.95 18.03 22.01
N ASP A 480 8.22 16.93 22.03
CA ASP A 480 6.92 16.84 22.71
C ASP A 480 6.61 15.37 23.06
N ASN A 481 5.39 15.14 23.55
CA ASN A 481 4.87 13.82 23.89
C ASN A 481 3.42 13.63 23.43
N ALA A 482 2.96 12.39 23.41
CA ALA A 482 1.59 12.03 23.09
C ALA A 482 1.12 10.84 23.93
N LEU A 483 -0.17 10.82 24.26
CA LEU A 483 -0.84 9.72 24.95
C LEU A 483 -1.93 9.16 24.04
N SER A 484 -1.85 7.87 23.71
CA SER A 484 -2.77 7.21 22.78
C SER A 484 -3.60 6.13 23.48
N PRO A 485 -4.77 6.48 24.05
CA PRO A 485 -5.70 5.50 24.60
C PRO A 485 -6.48 4.74 23.51
N ARG A 486 -6.84 3.50 23.83
CA ARG A 486 -7.72 2.64 23.04
C ARG A 486 -8.64 1.84 23.96
N LEU A 487 -9.86 1.60 23.51
CA LEU A 487 -10.78 0.65 24.13
C LEU A 487 -11.52 -0.11 23.05
N ALA A 488 -11.45 -1.44 23.10
CA ALA A 488 -12.21 -2.32 22.21
C ALA A 488 -13.09 -3.27 23.03
N VAL A 489 -14.25 -3.62 22.47
CA VAL A 489 -15.19 -4.59 23.03
C VAL A 489 -15.61 -5.53 21.91
N LEU A 490 -15.58 -6.83 22.17
CA LEU A 490 -16.01 -7.88 21.26
C LEU A 490 -16.89 -8.86 22.03
N TYR A 491 -17.99 -9.29 21.42
CA TYR A 491 -18.88 -10.28 22.03
C TYR A 491 -19.16 -11.41 21.04
N GLU A 492 -18.63 -12.61 21.31
CA GLU A 492 -18.90 -13.81 20.54
C GLU A 492 -20.26 -14.39 20.95
N VAL A 493 -21.33 -13.99 20.25
CA VAL A 493 -22.67 -14.57 20.43
C VAL A 493 -22.67 -16.01 19.92
N SER A 494 -22.02 -16.22 18.77
CA SER A 494 -21.75 -17.52 18.16
C SER A 494 -20.69 -17.34 17.05
N PRO A 495 -20.10 -18.42 16.49
CA PRO A 495 -19.22 -18.31 15.32
C PRO A 495 -19.87 -17.60 14.11
N ALA A 496 -21.20 -17.60 14.06
CA ALA A 496 -22.02 -16.96 13.03
C ALA A 496 -22.23 -15.45 13.25
N LEU A 497 -22.04 -14.94 14.47
CA LEU A 497 -22.32 -13.54 14.80
C LEU A 497 -21.41 -13.04 15.94
N ILE A 498 -20.47 -12.18 15.57
CA ILE A 498 -19.48 -11.56 16.45
C ILE A 498 -19.54 -10.04 16.25
N PRO A 499 -20.42 -9.33 16.99
CA PRO A 499 -20.37 -7.87 17.08
C PRO A 499 -19.12 -7.39 17.82
N TYR A 500 -18.62 -6.23 17.41
CA TYR A 500 -17.54 -5.52 18.10
C TYR A 500 -17.72 -4.01 17.99
N ALA A 501 -17.14 -3.28 18.92
CA ALA A 501 -17.00 -1.83 18.89
C ALA A 501 -15.62 -1.43 19.40
N GLN A 502 -15.06 -0.35 18.87
CA GLN A 502 -13.80 0.19 19.33
C GLN A 502 -13.77 1.72 19.28
N TYR A 503 -13.03 2.29 20.21
CA TYR A 503 -12.55 3.65 20.22
C TYR A 503 -11.01 3.63 20.18
N ALA A 504 -10.41 4.44 19.33
CA ALA A 504 -8.96 4.58 19.28
C ALA A 504 -8.55 6.03 19.04
N HIS A 505 -7.54 6.49 19.81
CA HIS A 505 -6.82 7.73 19.57
C HIS A 505 -5.57 7.45 18.74
N GLY A 506 -5.32 8.29 17.74
CA GLY A 506 -4.12 8.25 16.91
C GLY A 506 -3.42 9.60 16.85
N PHE A 507 -2.11 9.60 16.66
CA PHE A 507 -1.34 10.82 16.46
C PHE A 507 -0.24 10.65 15.42
N ARG A 508 0.23 11.79 14.89
CA ARG A 508 1.42 11.90 14.06
C ARG A 508 2.27 13.07 14.52
N ALA A 509 3.53 12.81 14.84
CA ALA A 509 4.47 13.87 15.17
C ALA A 509 4.86 14.68 13.91
N PRO A 510 5.17 15.98 14.04
CA PRO A 510 5.68 16.79 12.94
C PRO A 510 6.99 16.21 12.37
N SER A 511 7.13 16.21 11.04
CA SER A 511 8.35 15.74 10.39
C SER A 511 9.43 16.82 10.31
N PRO A 512 10.72 16.46 10.13
CA PRO A 512 11.80 17.43 10.11
C PRO A 512 11.70 18.56 9.10
N ASP A 513 11.25 18.22 7.90
CA ASP A 513 10.97 19.17 6.84
C ASP A 513 9.84 20.14 7.23
N GLN A 514 8.82 19.69 7.95
CA GLN A 514 7.70 20.55 8.37
C GLN A 514 8.14 21.59 9.40
N VAL A 515 8.98 21.19 10.36
CA VAL A 515 9.48 22.07 11.43
C VAL A 515 10.49 23.09 10.88
N ASN A 516 11.40 22.66 9.99
CA ASN A 516 12.53 23.47 9.55
C ASN A 516 12.54 23.78 8.05
N ASN A 517 11.38 23.79 7.39
CA ASN A 517 11.28 24.16 5.99
C ASN A 517 11.90 25.56 5.73
N SER A 518 12.76 25.69 4.74
CA SER A 518 13.34 26.98 4.34
C SER A 518 13.49 27.12 2.84
N PHE A 519 12.97 28.22 2.32
CA PHE A 519 13.17 28.63 0.93
C PHE A 519 13.00 30.14 0.83
N ALA A 520 13.73 30.82 -0.05
CA ALA A 520 13.46 32.23 -0.31
C ALA A 520 13.61 32.53 -1.80
N ASN A 521 12.61 33.21 -2.36
CA ASN A 521 12.73 33.90 -3.63
C ASN A 521 12.04 35.28 -3.55
N PRO A 522 12.65 36.25 -2.84
CA PRO A 522 12.05 37.56 -2.64
C PRO A 522 11.82 38.30 -3.96
N LEU A 523 12.62 38.07 -5.00
CA LEU A 523 12.41 38.74 -6.29
C LEU A 523 11.02 38.42 -6.90
N TYR A 524 10.53 37.20 -6.69
CA TYR A 524 9.18 36.78 -7.08
C TYR A 524 8.16 36.91 -5.94
N GLY A 525 8.53 37.56 -4.84
CA GLY A 525 7.63 37.92 -3.76
C GLY A 525 7.19 36.77 -2.88
N TYR A 526 8.01 35.74 -2.66
CA TYR A 526 7.68 34.68 -1.69
C TYR A 526 8.90 34.10 -0.95
N THR A 527 8.64 33.62 0.27
CA THR A 527 9.59 32.93 1.14
C THR A 527 8.87 31.86 1.94
N SER A 528 9.58 30.83 2.36
CA SER A 528 9.09 29.78 3.25
C SER A 528 9.98 29.70 4.47
N ILE A 529 9.36 29.67 5.65
CA ILE A 529 10.06 29.63 6.94
C ILE A 529 9.61 28.44 7.78
N GLY A 530 10.50 27.99 8.67
CA GLY A 530 10.20 26.91 9.60
C GLY A 530 9.17 27.34 10.66
N ASN A 531 8.53 26.35 11.28
CA ASN A 531 7.64 26.56 12.42
C ASN A 531 8.01 25.61 13.57
N PRO A 532 8.69 26.12 14.61
CA PRO A 532 9.06 25.30 15.75
C PRO A 532 7.90 25.00 16.72
N ASN A 533 6.73 25.62 16.52
CA ASN A 533 5.58 25.49 17.40
C ASN A 533 4.53 24.51 16.86
N LEU A 534 4.91 23.65 15.90
CA LEU A 534 4.01 22.64 15.35
C LEU A 534 3.62 21.62 16.43
N LYS A 535 2.32 21.41 16.57
CA LYS A 535 1.72 20.35 17.37
C LYS A 535 1.58 19.07 16.53
N PRO A 536 1.48 17.90 17.18
CA PRO A 536 1.17 16.67 16.46
C PRO A 536 -0.22 16.73 15.84
N GLU A 537 -0.40 16.09 14.68
CA GLU A 537 -1.73 15.82 14.13
C GLU A 537 -2.39 14.74 14.99
N THR A 538 -3.69 14.84 15.28
CA THR A 538 -4.41 13.88 16.14
C THR A 538 -5.71 13.39 15.52
N SER A 539 -6.17 12.23 15.98
CA SER A 539 -7.40 11.58 15.53
C SER A 539 -8.11 10.86 16.67
N ASP A 540 -9.44 10.92 16.66
CA ASP A 540 -10.31 10.13 17.53
C ASP A 540 -11.35 9.44 16.67
N THR A 541 -11.32 8.11 16.68
CA THR A 541 -12.18 7.29 15.81
C THR A 541 -12.98 6.30 16.62
N ILE A 542 -14.28 6.19 16.29
CA ILE A 542 -15.17 5.15 16.76
C ILE A 542 -15.52 4.26 15.57
N GLU A 543 -15.46 2.95 15.78
CA GLU A 543 -15.89 1.94 14.81
C GLU A 543 -16.79 0.93 15.50
N ALA A 544 -17.86 0.53 14.82
CA ALA A 544 -18.70 -0.59 15.23
C ALA A 544 -18.85 -1.53 14.04
N GLY A 545 -18.81 -2.82 14.28
CA GLY A 545 -18.90 -3.81 13.22
C GLY A 545 -19.42 -5.14 13.68
N LEU A 546 -19.65 -6.00 12.71
CA LEU A 546 -20.15 -7.36 12.88
C LEU A 546 -19.45 -8.26 11.87
N ARG A 547 -19.12 -9.48 12.30
CA ARG A 547 -18.52 -10.50 11.45
C ARG A 547 -19.01 -11.88 11.85
N GLY A 548 -18.87 -12.85 10.95
CA GLY A 548 -19.29 -14.21 11.24
C GLY A 548 -19.01 -15.19 10.11
N LYS A 549 -19.10 -16.48 10.45
CA LYS A 549 -19.05 -17.61 9.54
C LYS A 549 -20.33 -18.44 9.67
N LEU A 550 -21.14 -18.44 8.63
CA LEU A 550 -22.43 -19.13 8.55
C LEU A 550 -22.35 -20.36 7.65
N GLY A 551 -23.06 -21.44 8.01
CA GLY A 551 -23.38 -22.52 7.07
C GLY A 551 -24.72 -22.23 6.38
N THR A 552 -24.72 -22.03 5.07
CA THR A 552 -25.92 -21.59 4.32
C THR A 552 -26.74 -22.72 3.71
N GLY A 553 -26.39 -23.99 3.97
CA GLY A 553 -26.90 -25.15 3.24
C GLY A 553 -26.32 -25.30 1.82
N LEU A 554 -25.91 -24.20 1.20
CA LEU A 554 -25.15 -24.17 -0.07
C LEU A 554 -23.63 -24.10 0.15
N GLY A 555 -23.17 -24.01 1.40
CA GLY A 555 -21.76 -23.94 1.77
C GLY A 555 -21.46 -22.81 2.75
N PRO A 556 -20.19 -22.67 3.18
CA PRO A 556 -19.80 -21.68 4.18
C PRO A 556 -19.76 -20.26 3.60
N LEU A 557 -20.35 -19.31 4.32
CA LEU A 557 -20.32 -17.88 4.06
C LEU A 557 -19.57 -17.18 5.19
N ARG A 558 -18.49 -16.48 4.86
CA ARG A 558 -17.81 -15.54 5.77
C ARG A 558 -18.21 -14.12 5.40
N TYR A 559 -18.53 -13.29 6.38
CA TYR A 559 -18.84 -11.89 6.13
C TYR A 559 -18.27 -10.98 7.22
N SER A 560 -18.07 -9.72 6.85
CA SER A 560 -17.78 -8.63 7.78
C SER A 560 -18.42 -7.34 7.27
N ALA A 561 -18.91 -6.52 8.21
CA ALA A 561 -19.39 -5.18 7.93
C ALA A 561 -18.99 -4.26 9.08
N ALA A 562 -18.64 -3.03 8.75
CA ALA A 562 -18.24 -2.02 9.73
C ALA A 562 -18.78 -0.64 9.33
N ILE A 563 -19.12 0.14 10.35
CA ILE A 563 -19.37 1.58 10.24
C ILE A 563 -18.35 2.31 11.09
N PHE A 564 -17.88 3.46 10.63
CA PHE A 564 -16.87 4.22 11.35
C PHE A 564 -17.13 5.72 11.25
N ALA A 565 -16.66 6.46 12.26
CA ALA A 565 -16.62 7.91 12.28
C ALA A 565 -15.36 8.38 13.02
N GLY A 566 -14.61 9.28 12.37
CA GLY A 566 -13.37 9.86 12.87
C GLY A 566 -13.42 11.39 12.86
N ARG A 567 -12.81 11.98 13.88
CA ARG A 567 -12.49 13.41 13.94
C ARG A 567 -10.99 13.59 13.99
N TYR A 568 -10.47 14.43 13.12
CA TYR A 568 -9.05 14.69 12.95
C TYR A 568 -8.77 16.15 13.21
N ARG A 569 -7.69 16.43 13.92
CA ARG A 569 -7.35 17.78 14.39
C ARG A 569 -5.89 18.08 14.12
N ASP A 570 -5.61 19.38 14.10
CA ASP A 570 -4.26 19.93 14.01
C ASP A 570 -3.51 19.52 12.73
N PHE A 571 -4.22 19.30 11.62
CA PHE A 571 -3.58 18.96 10.36
C PHE A 571 -2.54 19.99 9.96
N ILE A 572 -1.33 19.52 9.71
CA ILE A 572 -0.17 20.33 9.34
C ILE A 572 -0.23 20.56 7.84
N ALA A 573 -0.33 21.84 7.46
CA ALA A 573 -0.35 22.26 6.07
C ALA A 573 0.46 23.54 5.90
N GLN A 574 1.11 23.69 4.75
CA GLN A 574 1.79 24.94 4.41
C GLN A 574 0.74 26.00 4.05
N GLN A 575 0.77 27.14 4.73
CA GLN A 575 -0.15 28.25 4.50
C GLN A 575 0.63 29.55 4.34
N THR A 576 0.03 30.52 3.65
CA THR A 576 0.49 31.91 3.69
C THR A 576 0.08 32.54 5.02
N VAL A 577 1.06 32.97 5.82
CA VAL A 577 0.82 33.55 7.15
C VAL A 577 0.97 35.08 7.18
N SER A 578 1.71 35.65 6.24
CA SER A 578 1.88 37.10 6.11
C SER A 578 2.41 37.49 4.71
N GLY A 579 2.58 38.80 4.50
CA GLY A 579 3.13 39.38 3.28
C GLY A 579 2.09 39.72 2.21
N SER A 580 2.44 40.64 1.31
CA SER A 580 1.59 41.08 0.19
C SER A 580 2.00 40.49 -1.16
N GLY A 581 3.09 39.72 -1.23
CA GLY A 581 3.60 39.14 -2.47
C GLY A 581 4.46 40.09 -3.30
N ARG A 582 4.95 41.16 -2.68
CA ARG A 582 5.85 42.12 -3.32
C ARG A 582 7.29 41.78 -2.98
N PRO A 583 8.29 42.19 -3.79
CA PRO A 583 9.66 41.83 -3.49
C PRO A 583 10.23 42.34 -2.16
N ASN A 584 9.73 43.48 -1.70
CA ASN A 584 10.06 44.08 -0.41
C ASN A 584 9.12 43.62 0.74
N ASP A 585 8.08 42.86 0.43
CA ASP A 585 7.10 42.31 1.38
C ASP A 585 6.57 40.96 0.84
N PRO A 586 7.45 39.94 0.78
CA PRO A 586 7.14 38.67 0.15
C PRO A 586 6.07 37.91 0.95
N LEU A 587 5.24 37.13 0.26
CA LEU A 587 4.37 36.13 0.89
C LEU A 587 5.21 35.19 1.73
N VAL A 588 4.88 35.08 3.00
CA VAL A 588 5.53 34.17 3.94
C VAL A 588 4.71 32.90 4.03
N PHE A 589 5.25 31.82 3.50
CA PHE A 589 4.72 30.47 3.65
C PHE A 589 5.29 29.81 4.90
N GLN A 590 4.44 29.12 5.66
CA GLN A 590 4.84 28.42 6.87
C GLN A 590 3.94 27.20 7.08
N TYR A 591 4.51 26.08 7.52
CA TYR A 591 3.70 24.95 7.99
C TYR A 591 3.02 25.32 9.30
N VAL A 592 1.71 25.14 9.38
CA VAL A 592 0.90 25.43 10.58
C VAL A 592 -0.14 24.34 10.81
N ASN A 593 -0.53 24.12 12.06
CA ASN A 593 -1.69 23.30 12.41
C ASN A 593 -2.96 24.07 11.99
N TYR A 594 -3.47 23.77 10.80
CA TYR A 594 -4.44 24.63 10.12
C TYR A 594 -5.86 24.07 10.15
N SER A 595 -6.00 22.77 9.91
CA SER A 595 -7.29 22.19 9.56
C SER A 595 -7.75 21.07 10.48
N ARG A 596 -9.06 20.91 10.54
CA ARG A 596 -9.77 19.80 11.17
C ARG A 596 -10.52 19.05 10.09
N ALA A 597 -10.57 17.73 10.18
CA ALA A 597 -11.35 16.92 9.26
C ALA A 597 -12.33 16.03 10.02
N SER A 598 -13.47 15.74 9.40
CA SER A 598 -14.40 14.70 9.86
C SER A 598 -14.61 13.72 8.73
N ILE A 599 -14.49 12.43 9.04
CA ILE A 599 -14.63 11.35 8.07
C ILE A 599 -15.57 10.31 8.67
N HIS A 600 -16.50 9.80 7.88
CA HIS A 600 -17.37 8.68 8.28
C HIS A 600 -17.67 7.80 7.06
N GLY A 601 -18.01 6.55 7.31
CA GLY A 601 -18.22 5.61 6.24
C GLY A 601 -18.72 4.25 6.69
N LEU A 602 -18.89 3.39 5.71
CA LEU A 602 -19.22 1.99 5.88
C LEU A 602 -18.37 1.14 4.93
N GLU A 603 -18.03 -0.05 5.40
CA GLU A 603 -17.25 -1.06 4.69
C GLU A 603 -17.96 -2.40 4.85
N GLY A 604 -17.94 -3.23 3.80
CA GLY A 604 -18.54 -4.55 3.84
C GLY A 604 -17.77 -5.53 2.96
N ARG A 605 -17.66 -6.77 3.40
CA ARG A 605 -17.07 -7.88 2.64
C ARG A 605 -17.84 -9.17 2.91
N ALA A 606 -17.98 -9.99 1.89
CA ALA A 606 -18.45 -11.36 2.03
C ALA A 606 -17.72 -12.29 1.06
N GLU A 607 -17.51 -13.52 1.50
CA GLU A 607 -16.95 -14.61 0.72
C GLU A 607 -17.79 -15.86 0.95
N TRP A 608 -18.39 -16.37 -0.13
CA TRP A 608 -19.32 -17.48 -0.10
C TRP A 608 -18.77 -18.63 -0.95
N ALA A 609 -18.33 -19.69 -0.29
CA ALA A 609 -18.03 -20.93 -0.97
C ALA A 609 -19.34 -21.68 -1.24
N LEU A 610 -19.61 -21.89 -2.52
CA LEU A 610 -20.75 -22.61 -3.06
C LEU A 610 -20.33 -24.04 -3.47
N PRO A 611 -21.29 -24.92 -3.77
CA PRO A 611 -20.98 -26.28 -4.19
C PRO A 611 -20.29 -26.28 -5.56
N TYR A 612 -19.68 -27.42 -5.91
CA TYR A 612 -19.02 -27.64 -7.21
C TYR A 612 -17.84 -26.70 -7.51
N GLY A 613 -17.24 -26.08 -6.50
CA GLY A 613 -16.02 -25.27 -6.64
C GLY A 613 -16.26 -23.81 -7.00
N PHE A 614 -17.49 -23.31 -6.87
CA PHE A 614 -17.74 -21.87 -7.04
C PHE A 614 -17.48 -21.11 -5.75
N THR A 615 -16.86 -19.94 -5.84
CA THR A 615 -16.75 -18.99 -4.73
C THR A 615 -17.14 -17.60 -5.20
N VAL A 616 -18.08 -16.97 -4.50
CA VAL A 616 -18.45 -15.56 -4.70
C VAL A 616 -17.70 -14.71 -3.70
N LYS A 617 -16.97 -13.70 -4.17
CA LYS A 617 -16.28 -12.70 -3.35
C LYS A 617 -16.94 -11.36 -3.61
N THR A 618 -17.27 -10.61 -2.56
CA THR A 618 -17.78 -9.25 -2.71
C THR A 618 -17.20 -8.35 -1.64
N ALA A 619 -16.88 -7.12 -2.02
CA ALA A 619 -16.42 -6.09 -1.09
C ALA A 619 -16.95 -4.73 -1.53
N MET A 620 -17.17 -3.81 -0.59
CA MET A 620 -17.59 -2.44 -0.87
C MET A 620 -17.05 -1.48 0.19
N ALA A 621 -16.84 -0.23 -0.22
CA ALA A 621 -16.48 0.85 0.68
C ALA A 621 -17.17 2.16 0.26
N PHE A 622 -17.74 2.84 1.24
CA PHE A 622 -18.29 4.19 1.10
C PHE A 622 -17.68 5.07 2.19
N THR A 623 -17.06 6.16 1.78
CA THR A 623 -16.47 7.14 2.69
C THR A 623 -16.92 8.53 2.31
N LYS A 624 -17.27 9.34 3.30
CA LYS A 624 -17.55 10.76 3.15
C LYS A 624 -16.79 11.53 4.21
N GLY A 625 -16.37 12.72 3.87
CA GLY A 625 -15.63 13.54 4.81
C GLY A 625 -15.39 14.94 4.29
N SER A 626 -15.09 15.80 5.23
CA SER A 626 -15.00 17.23 5.03
C SER A 626 -13.87 17.79 5.87
N VAL A 627 -13.35 18.94 5.45
CA VAL A 627 -12.24 19.64 6.08
C VAL A 627 -12.63 21.09 6.32
N GLU A 628 -12.27 21.59 7.50
CA GLU A 628 -12.45 22.98 7.93
C GLU A 628 -11.06 23.56 8.23
N GLY A 629 -10.73 24.72 7.65
CA GLY A 629 -9.45 25.39 7.91
C GLY A 629 -9.64 26.90 8.09
N GLY A 630 -9.11 27.46 9.19
CA GLY A 630 -9.24 28.88 9.53
C GLY A 630 -10.70 29.37 9.64
N ASN A 631 -10.97 30.59 9.12
CA ASN A 631 -12.31 31.21 9.04
C ASN A 631 -13.17 30.72 7.84
N ASN A 632 -12.77 29.64 7.16
CA ASN A 632 -13.47 29.19 5.95
C ASN A 632 -14.61 28.23 6.27
N ALA A 633 -15.63 28.24 5.41
CA ALA A 633 -16.72 27.27 5.41
C ALA A 633 -16.20 25.85 5.15
N ASN A 634 -16.87 24.86 5.74
CA ASN A 634 -16.60 23.43 5.57
C ASN A 634 -16.50 23.05 4.07
N GLN A 635 -15.39 22.43 3.67
CA GLN A 635 -15.12 21.98 2.29
C GLN A 635 -15.05 20.45 2.22
N PRO A 636 -15.30 19.83 1.06
CA PRO A 636 -15.04 18.40 0.87
C PRO A 636 -13.56 18.04 1.07
N LEU A 637 -13.29 16.82 1.53
CA LEU A 637 -11.92 16.29 1.56
C LEU A 637 -11.59 15.58 0.24
N ASP A 638 -10.75 16.21 -0.60
CA ASP A 638 -10.49 15.74 -1.97
C ASP A 638 -9.83 14.37 -2.05
N THR A 639 -9.10 13.95 -1.02
CA THR A 639 -8.46 12.63 -0.95
C THR A 639 -9.45 11.48 -0.74
N ILE A 640 -10.74 11.77 -0.52
CA ILE A 640 -11.79 10.76 -0.44
C ILE A 640 -12.14 10.24 -1.82
N ASN A 641 -12.01 8.92 -1.98
CA ASN A 641 -12.42 8.22 -3.18
C ASN A 641 -13.95 8.06 -3.28
N PRO A 642 -14.51 8.01 -4.49
CA PRO A 642 -15.90 7.64 -4.69
C PRO A 642 -16.21 6.25 -4.13
N PHE A 643 -17.50 5.95 -3.94
CA PHE A 643 -17.94 4.59 -3.61
C PHE A 643 -17.34 3.58 -4.58
N SER A 644 -16.77 2.51 -4.04
CA SER A 644 -16.23 1.41 -4.82
C SER A 644 -16.76 0.07 -4.32
N ALA A 645 -16.92 -0.86 -5.25
CA ALA A 645 -17.32 -2.23 -4.98
C ALA A 645 -16.58 -3.19 -5.91
N VAL A 646 -16.29 -4.39 -5.40
CA VAL A 646 -15.70 -5.49 -6.16
C VAL A 646 -16.63 -6.67 -6.05
N PHE A 647 -16.94 -7.30 -7.19
CA PHE A 647 -17.67 -8.56 -7.27
C PHE A 647 -16.84 -9.58 -8.03
N GLY A 648 -16.36 -10.60 -7.33
CA GLY A 648 -15.55 -11.70 -7.84
C GLY A 648 -16.34 -13.00 -7.92
N LEU A 649 -16.22 -13.71 -9.03
CA LEU A 649 -16.70 -15.08 -9.19
C LEU A 649 -15.52 -15.98 -9.54
N ARG A 650 -15.23 -16.94 -8.67
CA ARG A 650 -14.19 -17.94 -8.84
C ARG A 650 -14.82 -19.31 -9.12
N TYR A 651 -14.21 -20.06 -10.03
CA TYR A 651 -14.47 -21.47 -10.24
C TYR A 651 -13.16 -22.26 -10.09
N GLU A 652 -13.12 -23.16 -9.12
CA GLU A 652 -11.98 -23.98 -8.75
C GLU A 652 -12.48 -25.38 -8.32
N PRO A 653 -12.78 -26.26 -9.28
CA PRO A 653 -13.36 -27.58 -9.00
C PRO A 653 -12.33 -28.58 -8.44
N SER A 654 -11.04 -28.25 -8.50
CA SER A 654 -9.93 -29.09 -8.01
C SER A 654 -8.66 -28.25 -7.89
N GLU A 655 -7.58 -28.83 -7.35
CA GLU A 655 -6.26 -28.22 -7.29
C GLU A 655 -5.58 -28.01 -8.66
N ARG A 656 -6.14 -28.59 -9.73
CA ARG A 656 -5.54 -28.59 -11.06
C ARG A 656 -5.58 -27.21 -11.71
N TRP A 657 -6.69 -26.49 -11.55
CA TRP A 657 -6.88 -25.21 -12.20
C TRP A 657 -7.98 -24.40 -11.54
N PHE A 658 -7.91 -23.09 -11.77
CA PHE A 658 -8.97 -22.17 -11.42
C PHE A 658 -9.13 -21.10 -12.48
N VAL A 659 -10.32 -20.50 -12.51
CA VAL A 659 -10.59 -19.24 -13.22
C VAL A 659 -11.35 -18.32 -12.27
N GLN A 660 -11.01 -17.05 -12.26
CA GLN A 660 -11.67 -16.02 -11.47
C GLN A 660 -11.92 -14.79 -12.35
N SER A 661 -13.13 -14.26 -12.28
CA SER A 661 -13.50 -12.99 -12.88
C SER A 661 -13.86 -12.00 -11.79
N ASP A 662 -13.27 -10.81 -11.83
CA ASP A 662 -13.50 -9.74 -10.88
C ASP A 662 -14.06 -8.52 -11.62
N LEU A 663 -15.24 -8.05 -11.20
CA LEU A 663 -15.84 -6.79 -11.64
C LEU A 663 -15.52 -5.72 -10.59
N LEU A 664 -14.75 -4.72 -10.99
CA LEU A 664 -14.40 -3.56 -10.18
C LEU A 664 -15.29 -2.41 -10.60
N PHE A 665 -16.13 -1.92 -9.68
CA PHE A 665 -17.03 -0.78 -9.90
C PHE A 665 -16.58 0.42 -9.08
N GLN A 666 -16.53 1.58 -9.71
CA GLN A 666 -16.33 2.86 -9.05
C GLN A 666 -17.43 3.84 -9.46
N ALA A 667 -18.10 4.44 -8.48
CA ALA A 667 -19.07 5.50 -8.74
C ALA A 667 -18.41 6.76 -9.30
N ALA A 668 -19.20 7.62 -9.95
CA ALA A 668 -18.74 8.91 -10.42
C ALA A 668 -18.26 9.77 -9.23
N LYS A 669 -17.17 10.52 -9.41
CA LYS A 669 -16.82 11.57 -8.46
C LYS A 669 -17.83 12.71 -8.62
N LYS A 670 -18.49 13.11 -7.53
CA LYS A 670 -19.43 14.23 -7.56
C LYS A 670 -18.65 15.54 -7.50
N SER A 671 -19.01 16.52 -8.33
CA SER A 671 -18.39 17.86 -8.29
C SER A 671 -18.59 18.56 -6.95
N SER A 672 -19.68 18.25 -6.22
CA SER A 672 -19.92 18.74 -4.85
C SER A 672 -18.97 18.17 -3.80
N ASP A 673 -18.27 17.08 -4.12
CA ASP A 673 -17.30 16.41 -3.25
C ASP A 673 -15.84 16.74 -3.68
N ILE A 674 -15.65 17.84 -4.42
CA ILE A 674 -14.36 18.38 -4.85
C ILE A 674 -14.24 19.83 -4.40
N THR A 675 -13.11 20.19 -3.82
CA THR A 675 -12.83 21.54 -3.36
C THR A 675 -12.58 22.49 -4.55
N PRO A 676 -13.25 23.65 -4.64
CA PRO A 676 -13.12 24.56 -5.79
C PRO A 676 -11.70 25.11 -6.03
N LYS A 677 -10.88 25.19 -4.97
CA LYS A 677 -9.50 25.71 -5.05
C LYS A 677 -8.51 24.73 -5.69
N SER A 678 -8.85 23.44 -5.75
CA SER A 678 -7.90 22.38 -6.11
C SER A 678 -7.47 22.39 -7.57
N CYS A 679 -8.18 23.11 -8.43
CA CYS A 679 -7.86 23.24 -9.86
C CYS A 679 -7.66 24.70 -10.25
N ALA A 680 -6.92 25.46 -9.44
CA ALA A 680 -6.60 26.88 -9.69
C ALA A 680 -7.85 27.75 -9.96
N ALA A 681 -8.91 27.53 -9.16
CA ALA A 681 -10.22 28.19 -9.29
C ALA A 681 -10.98 27.90 -10.60
N GLN A 682 -10.56 26.90 -11.38
CA GLN A 682 -11.35 26.34 -12.49
C GLN A 682 -12.22 25.19 -12.01
N THR A 683 -13.23 24.81 -12.80
CA THR A 683 -13.98 23.58 -12.57
C THR A 683 -13.04 22.38 -12.66
N CYS A 684 -12.95 21.61 -11.58
CA CYS A 684 -12.15 20.38 -11.55
C CYS A 684 -12.79 19.28 -12.40
N PHE A 685 -11.94 18.47 -13.03
CA PHE A 685 -12.35 17.26 -13.73
C PHE A 685 -12.91 16.26 -12.71
N ALA A 686 -14.17 15.86 -12.91
CA ALA A 686 -14.84 14.89 -12.07
C ALA A 686 -15.09 13.62 -12.89
N PRO A 687 -14.28 12.55 -12.73
CA PRO A 687 -14.43 11.35 -13.55
C PRO A 687 -15.81 10.71 -13.35
N GLY A 688 -16.41 10.26 -14.45
CA GLY A 688 -17.67 9.52 -14.46
C GLY A 688 -17.54 8.15 -13.79
N SER A 689 -18.67 7.46 -13.60
CA SER A 689 -18.64 6.10 -13.08
C SER A 689 -17.93 5.17 -14.07
N SER A 690 -17.26 4.16 -13.53
CA SER A 690 -16.60 3.15 -14.33
C SER A 690 -16.83 1.78 -13.75
N PHE A 691 -16.78 0.78 -14.63
CA PHE A 691 -16.55 -0.58 -14.21
C PHE A 691 -15.50 -1.21 -15.12
N VAL A 692 -14.69 -2.09 -14.54
CA VAL A 692 -13.66 -2.85 -15.23
C VAL A 692 -13.86 -4.31 -14.88
N VAL A 693 -13.62 -5.21 -15.83
CA VAL A 693 -13.65 -6.65 -15.58
C VAL A 693 -12.27 -7.20 -15.83
N ASP A 694 -11.72 -7.86 -14.83
CA ASP A 694 -10.45 -8.57 -14.90
C ASP A 694 -10.76 -10.09 -14.91
N LEU A 695 -9.98 -10.86 -15.66
CA LEU A 695 -10.10 -12.31 -15.76
C LEU A 695 -8.73 -12.93 -15.50
N ARG A 696 -8.65 -13.81 -14.51
CA ARG A 696 -7.41 -14.48 -14.11
C ARG A 696 -7.60 -15.97 -13.99
N GLY A 697 -6.57 -16.75 -14.26
CA GLY A 697 -6.61 -18.19 -14.15
C GLY A 697 -5.24 -18.78 -13.85
N GLY A 698 -5.25 -19.96 -13.25
CA GLY A 698 -4.06 -20.73 -12.98
C GLY A 698 -4.24 -22.18 -13.42
N TYR A 699 -3.18 -22.80 -13.92
CA TYR A 699 -3.16 -24.21 -14.30
C TYR A 699 -1.91 -24.89 -13.77
N ARG A 700 -2.10 -25.86 -12.89
CA ARG A 700 -1.05 -26.69 -12.26
C ARG A 700 -0.79 -27.91 -13.13
N PHE A 701 0.29 -27.93 -13.90
CA PHE A 701 0.65 -29.03 -14.81
C PHE A 701 1.05 -30.31 -14.08
N ASN A 702 1.69 -30.16 -12.93
CA ASN A 702 2.01 -31.21 -11.97
C ASN A 702 2.30 -30.53 -10.61
N LYS A 703 2.74 -31.27 -9.59
CA LYS A 703 3.00 -30.70 -8.27
C LYS A 703 4.06 -29.58 -8.26
N HIS A 704 4.96 -29.54 -9.25
CA HIS A 704 6.13 -28.66 -9.37
C HIS A 704 5.98 -27.50 -10.35
N VAL A 705 4.93 -27.48 -11.18
CA VAL A 705 4.80 -26.52 -12.26
C VAL A 705 3.38 -25.96 -12.32
N ILE A 706 3.27 -24.65 -12.14
CA ILE A 706 2.02 -23.90 -12.27
C ILE A 706 2.23 -22.68 -13.17
N ALA A 707 1.27 -22.42 -14.06
CA ALA A 707 1.23 -21.20 -14.85
C ALA A 707 0.02 -20.35 -14.45
N TYR A 708 0.20 -19.03 -14.51
CA TYR A 708 -0.84 -18.04 -14.28
C TYR A 708 -1.00 -17.16 -15.52
N LEU A 709 -2.25 -16.79 -15.81
CA LEU A 709 -2.62 -15.86 -16.87
C LEU A 709 -3.63 -14.87 -16.30
N GLY A 710 -3.33 -13.58 -16.39
CA GLY A 710 -4.22 -12.47 -16.09
C GLY A 710 -4.52 -11.67 -17.35
N VAL A 711 -5.79 -11.33 -17.56
CA VAL A 711 -6.25 -10.38 -18.58
C VAL A 711 -7.00 -9.28 -17.85
N TYR A 712 -6.37 -8.13 -17.72
CA TYR A 712 -6.94 -6.99 -17.00
C TYR A 712 -7.62 -6.06 -17.99
N ASN A 713 -8.69 -5.41 -17.54
CA ASN A 713 -9.54 -4.57 -18.37
C ASN A 713 -10.00 -5.32 -19.63
N LEU A 714 -10.66 -6.47 -19.43
CA LEU A 714 -11.11 -7.41 -20.46
C LEU A 714 -11.93 -6.75 -21.58
N PHE A 715 -12.62 -5.63 -21.31
CA PHE A 715 -13.41 -4.92 -22.31
C PHE A 715 -12.71 -3.68 -22.89
N ASP A 716 -11.42 -3.52 -22.60
CA ASP A 716 -10.56 -2.46 -23.12
C ASP A 716 -11.10 -1.04 -22.88
N ARG A 717 -11.73 -0.82 -21.71
CA ARG A 717 -12.43 0.41 -21.37
C ARG A 717 -11.45 1.52 -21.04
N LYS A 718 -11.77 2.76 -21.44
CA LYS A 718 -11.07 3.96 -21.00
C LYS A 718 -11.69 4.46 -19.69
N TYR A 719 -10.89 4.58 -18.63
CA TYR A 719 -11.35 5.07 -17.33
C TYR A 719 -10.23 5.78 -16.57
N TRP A 720 -10.60 6.46 -15.48
CA TRP A 720 -9.70 7.21 -14.62
C TRP A 720 -9.97 6.85 -13.16
N ASN A 721 -8.90 6.67 -12.39
CA ASN A 721 -9.01 6.62 -10.94
C ASN A 721 -9.03 8.06 -10.41
N TRP A 722 -9.92 8.34 -9.46
CA TRP A 722 -10.02 9.68 -8.87
C TRP A 722 -8.68 10.12 -8.25
N SER A 723 -7.97 9.19 -7.59
CA SER A 723 -6.66 9.43 -6.98
C SER A 723 -5.62 10.02 -7.94
N ASP A 724 -5.64 9.58 -9.20
CA ASP A 724 -4.60 9.91 -10.17
C ASP A 724 -4.91 11.22 -10.92
N VAL A 725 -6.19 11.65 -10.97
CA VAL A 725 -6.64 12.87 -11.67
C VAL A 725 -6.93 14.06 -10.75
N ARG A 726 -6.64 13.95 -9.45
CA ARG A 726 -6.85 15.06 -8.51
C ARG A 726 -6.05 16.30 -8.94
N GLY A 727 -6.72 17.45 -8.94
CA GLY A 727 -6.13 18.75 -9.32
C GLY A 727 -6.13 19.04 -10.83
N ILE A 728 -6.65 18.14 -11.67
CA ILE A 728 -6.78 18.37 -13.10
C ILE A 728 -8.07 19.16 -13.39
N ALA A 729 -7.97 20.23 -14.19
CA ALA A 729 -9.12 21.01 -14.63
C ALA A 729 -9.97 20.24 -15.67
N GLU A 730 -11.29 20.44 -15.64
CA GLU A 730 -12.24 19.83 -16.59
C GLU A 730 -11.90 20.18 -18.04
N THR A 731 -11.43 21.40 -18.28
CA THR A 731 -11.05 21.90 -19.61
C THR A 731 -9.66 21.44 -20.06
N SER A 732 -8.94 20.64 -19.26
CA SER A 732 -7.60 20.17 -19.60
C SER A 732 -7.64 19.30 -20.86
N PRO A 733 -6.82 19.61 -21.90
CA PRO A 733 -6.76 18.80 -23.11
C PRO A 733 -5.99 17.49 -22.90
N VAL A 734 -5.33 17.31 -21.75
CA VAL A 734 -4.46 16.16 -21.47
C VAL A 734 -5.03 15.19 -20.44
N LYS A 735 -6.35 15.24 -20.17
CA LYS A 735 -7.01 14.28 -19.25
C LYS A 735 -6.70 12.82 -19.59
N ASP A 736 -6.64 12.50 -20.88
CA ASP A 736 -6.36 11.14 -21.34
C ASP A 736 -4.96 10.63 -20.93
N ALA A 737 -4.02 11.52 -20.58
CA ALA A 737 -2.70 11.13 -20.06
C ALA A 737 -2.75 10.41 -18.71
N TYR A 738 -3.84 10.62 -17.95
CA TYR A 738 -4.06 10.09 -16.61
C TYR A 738 -5.01 8.89 -16.60
N THR A 739 -5.36 8.38 -17.79
CA THR A 739 -6.17 7.17 -17.88
C THR A 739 -5.38 5.98 -17.37
N ALA A 740 -6.09 5.03 -16.75
CA ALA A 740 -5.52 3.73 -16.47
C ALA A 740 -5.26 2.94 -17.77
N PRO A 741 -4.41 1.90 -17.73
CA PRO A 741 -4.13 1.08 -18.91
C PRO A 741 -5.38 0.50 -19.56
N GLY A 742 -5.28 0.30 -20.88
CA GLY A 742 -6.25 -0.49 -21.65
C GLY A 742 -6.23 -1.97 -21.26
N ARG A 743 -6.77 -2.81 -22.14
CA ARG A 743 -6.63 -4.26 -22.00
C ARG A 743 -5.15 -4.63 -22.01
N ASN A 744 -4.74 -5.36 -20.99
CA ASN A 744 -3.38 -5.86 -20.86
C ASN A 744 -3.38 -7.28 -20.31
N VAL A 745 -2.26 -7.97 -20.48
CA VAL A 745 -2.08 -9.37 -20.15
C VAL A 745 -0.83 -9.53 -19.30
N SER A 746 -0.94 -10.28 -18.22
CA SER A 746 0.20 -10.72 -17.42
C SER A 746 0.28 -12.24 -17.43
N VAL A 747 1.48 -12.78 -17.61
CA VAL A 747 1.75 -14.23 -17.64
C VAL A 747 2.93 -14.54 -16.75
N SER A 748 2.83 -15.59 -15.96
CA SER A 748 3.98 -16.17 -15.28
C SER A 748 3.89 -17.68 -15.19
N MET A 749 5.04 -18.31 -14.99
CA MET A 749 5.14 -19.74 -14.75
C MET A 749 6.08 -19.98 -13.58
N LYS A 750 5.58 -20.59 -12.52
CA LYS A 750 6.38 -20.97 -11.36
C LYS A 750 6.77 -22.45 -11.50
N VAL A 751 8.06 -22.71 -11.35
CA VAL A 751 8.64 -24.04 -11.23
C VAL A 751 9.30 -24.16 -9.87
N ASP A 752 8.91 -25.15 -9.06
CA ASP A 752 9.46 -25.36 -7.72
C ASP A 752 9.64 -26.85 -7.35
N PHE A 753 10.60 -27.20 -6.47
CA PHE A 753 10.87 -28.60 -6.09
C PHE A 753 11.55 -28.83 -4.73
#